data_AF-A0AAW8R6L2-F1
#
_entry.id   AF-A0AAW8R6L2-F1
#
_cell.length_a   1.000
_cell.length_b   1.000
_cell.length_c   1.000
_cell.angle_alpha   90.00
_cell.angle_beta   90.00
_cell.angle_gamma   90.00
#
_symmetry.space_group_name_H-M   'P 1'
#
loop_
_entity.id
_entity.type
_entity.pdbx_description
1 polymer ?
#
loop_
_entity_poly.entity_id
_entity_poly.type
_entity_poly.pdbx_seq_one_letter_code
_entity_poly.pdbx_strand_id
1 'polypeptide(L)'
;MIKKKQLICIPLLTLLWSTSTVKAEKIEKIPINPLTNISTTEEQMITPFLSTQWADVPSWARIDISLMFANKGDYIIEQLQRRIANSIEHLGWQKGSKIMIDVPQWEGEEKGPGENTWMKGTIEVRGGGLTFETDGTISINTTDGGKQLIIERLQNKFTTANVKIKRTEVYMRDIPENQAAYYNPWILYIDGVISNVDLTEKVINLSNILDSPAFIYTTSEPSSVELNSPIPTPSSYITLSQSLTNNPTFTYIQKPDFSKAGQTEAIVRITDRLDDYYIESDVHLNYNVVDNRLLTAEAISQEVDLGTAIENRNPMEFIKNVKLGEEVLGNTDYSVKIKTPADTTTIGNQKMIATITGKGKAVDIEVPVTVRWGKSIYLKGAYDDSVGVITMHDTSSKTYTLTDQVGIKRKNSDSKVNNEFGEGLYYWIGTKKLDQPTQLLEDELNPSQRLISATGQDDALSKIQEFQPIELKEGDLIDLWHAEPKRNSLIVNENELQENAELKNTYYEVTKSGFQPLRINQLQTKEATTLLRTTPQELEEDFMNNMAKYIDSKGYNQIKPVKFISFPDTTKPGKQPAKVRVEETLQSGKKVQFDYDIQVNVKNEWVHVTIPTKMLFFSDKDHKEKVTSQKYKIKNNSDNTTLNVSMASFLVNQDSEVAYLSEQESDPTEGTASLRLNLNVDGKQKITSLNAASKSTNLVDLMPKNSSELSFAGDYFNPKSKNAFHAESSMVLKFAIKE
;
A
#
# COMPACT_ATOMS: atom_id res chain seq x y z
N MET A 1 44.19 1.73 5.29
CA MET A 1 44.78 1.72 6.64
C MET A 1 45.13 0.28 7.02
N ILE A 2 46.41 0.08 7.32
CA ILE A 2 47.03 -0.99 8.12
C ILE A 2 46.54 -2.43 7.87
N LYS A 3 47.25 -3.06 6.93
CA LYS A 3 47.40 -4.51 6.76
C LYS A 3 48.00 -5.15 8.02
N LYS A 4 47.50 -6.33 8.42
CA LYS A 4 48.33 -7.39 9.03
C LYS A 4 47.92 -8.74 8.45
N LYS A 5 48.67 -9.15 7.42
CA LYS A 5 48.85 -10.53 7.00
C LYS A 5 49.67 -11.25 8.08
N GLN A 6 49.26 -12.44 8.50
CA GLN A 6 50.17 -13.42 9.08
C GLN A 6 50.28 -14.58 8.09
N LEU A 7 51.46 -14.68 7.51
CA LEU A 7 52.04 -15.82 6.83
C LEU A 7 53.40 -16.03 7.51
N ILE A 8 54.00 -17.20 7.30
CA ILE A 8 55.37 -17.65 7.67
C ILE A 8 55.32 -18.67 8.81
N CYS A 9 55.31 -19.97 8.48
CA CYS A 9 56.42 -20.88 8.14
C CYS A 9 56.91 -21.63 9.38
N ILE A 10 56.84 -22.96 9.31
CA ILE A 10 57.60 -23.87 10.14
C ILE A 10 58.81 -24.29 9.30
N PRO A 11 60.06 -24.01 9.73
CA PRO A 11 61.23 -24.65 9.17
C PRO A 11 61.83 -25.70 10.13
N LEU A 12 62.49 -26.64 9.46
CA LEU A 12 63.30 -27.77 9.87
C LEU A 12 64.33 -27.54 11.01
N LEU A 13 64.53 -28.64 11.77
CA LEU A 13 65.80 -29.29 12.16
C LEU A 13 66.94 -28.46 12.79
N THR A 14 67.40 -28.87 13.99
CA THR A 14 68.82 -29.20 14.25
C THR A 14 69.00 -30.04 15.51
N LEU A 15 69.89 -31.02 15.40
CA LEU A 15 70.48 -31.89 16.43
C LEU A 15 71.05 -31.13 17.63
N LEU A 16 71.07 -31.79 18.79
CA LEU A 16 72.20 -31.71 19.73
C LEU A 16 72.35 -33.05 20.47
N TRP A 17 73.60 -33.51 20.51
CA TRP A 17 74.10 -34.73 21.12
C TRP A 17 74.07 -34.68 22.66
N SER A 18 73.93 -35.84 23.31
CA SER A 18 74.60 -36.11 24.60
C SER A 18 74.79 -37.62 24.84
N THR A 19 76.02 -38.07 24.57
CA THR A 19 76.86 -38.98 25.38
C THR A 19 76.22 -39.90 26.43
N SER A 20 76.35 -41.20 26.16
CA SER A 20 76.86 -42.28 27.04
C SER A 20 76.71 -42.16 28.56
N THR A 21 76.07 -43.18 29.16
CA THR A 21 76.68 -43.99 30.24
C THR A 21 75.97 -45.34 30.35
N VAL A 22 76.71 -46.41 30.04
CA VAL A 22 76.37 -47.79 30.41
C VAL A 22 76.48 -47.90 31.92
N LYS A 23 75.38 -48.23 32.60
CA LYS A 23 75.37 -48.68 33.99
C LYS A 23 75.07 -50.17 33.98
N ALA A 24 76.04 -50.94 34.46
CA ALA A 24 75.86 -52.35 34.78
C ALA A 24 74.87 -52.48 35.94
N GLU A 25 73.77 -53.20 35.72
CA GLU A 25 72.92 -53.72 36.79
C GLU A 25 72.89 -55.25 36.69
N LYS A 26 73.67 -55.83 37.60
CA LYS A 26 73.46 -57.10 38.32
C LYS A 26 72.19 -57.86 37.92
N ILE A 27 72.38 -58.98 37.23
CA ILE A 27 71.36 -60.03 37.15
C ILE A 27 71.43 -60.82 38.46
N GLU A 28 70.35 -60.78 39.23
CA GLU A 28 70.14 -61.64 40.39
C GLU A 28 70.15 -63.11 39.97
N LYS A 29 70.92 -63.93 40.71
CA LYS A 29 70.87 -65.39 40.63
C LYS A 29 69.47 -65.87 41.03
N ILE A 30 68.72 -66.36 40.06
CA ILE A 30 67.53 -67.17 40.32
C ILE A 30 68.00 -68.61 40.58
N PRO A 31 67.49 -69.32 41.60
CA PRO A 31 67.99 -70.64 41.98
C PRO A 31 67.70 -71.68 40.89
N ILE A 32 68.74 -72.45 40.54
CA ILE A 32 68.64 -73.65 39.71
C ILE A 32 67.88 -74.69 40.52
N ASN A 33 66.60 -74.93 40.18
CA ASN A 33 65.93 -76.16 40.56
C ASN A 33 66.39 -77.28 39.60
N PRO A 34 66.72 -78.49 40.10
CA PRO A 34 67.10 -79.61 39.25
C PRO A 34 65.94 -79.97 38.31
N LEU A 35 66.25 -80.13 37.01
CA LEU A 35 65.35 -80.74 36.03
C LEU A 35 65.16 -82.21 36.38
N THR A 36 64.25 -82.49 37.31
CA THR A 36 63.72 -83.85 37.52
C THR A 36 62.32 -83.92 36.93
N ASN A 37 62.18 -84.72 35.87
CA ASN A 37 60.98 -85.12 35.12
C ASN A 37 60.70 -84.35 33.82
N ILE A 38 61.45 -84.70 32.78
CA ILE A 38 60.96 -84.63 31.40
C ILE A 38 60.05 -85.84 31.20
N SER A 39 58.85 -85.62 30.64
CA SER A 39 57.92 -86.72 30.34
C SER A 39 58.39 -87.52 29.12
N THR A 40 58.11 -88.81 29.06
CA THR A 40 58.43 -89.69 27.92
C THR A 40 57.78 -89.25 26.60
N THR A 41 56.85 -88.29 26.62
CA THR A 41 56.19 -87.70 25.45
C THR A 41 56.96 -86.51 24.87
N GLU A 42 57.73 -85.77 25.66
CA GLU A 42 58.61 -84.69 25.19
C GLU A 42 59.89 -85.23 24.54
N GLU A 43 60.41 -86.37 25.02
CA GLU A 43 61.52 -87.10 24.37
C GLU A 43 61.16 -87.62 22.96
N GLN A 44 59.87 -87.78 22.63
CA GLN A 44 59.43 -88.23 21.30
C GLN A 44 59.35 -87.11 20.25
N MET A 45 59.29 -85.83 20.65
CA MET A 45 59.12 -84.70 19.72
C MET A 45 60.41 -83.97 19.36
N ILE A 46 61.53 -84.32 20.00
CA ILE A 46 62.87 -83.87 19.65
C ILE A 46 63.60 -85.09 19.08
N THR A 47 63.56 -85.28 17.76
CA THR A 47 64.26 -86.41 17.12
C THR A 47 65.61 -85.92 16.61
N PRO A 48 66.74 -86.36 17.19
CA PRO A 48 68.03 -85.96 16.68
C PRO A 48 68.27 -86.67 15.34
N PHE A 49 68.29 -85.92 14.24
CA PHE A 49 68.65 -86.45 12.93
C PHE A 49 70.18 -86.48 12.86
N LEU A 50 70.74 -87.57 13.35
CA LEU A 50 72.19 -87.75 13.53
C LEU A 50 72.75 -88.57 12.37
N SER A 51 73.73 -88.01 11.67
CA SER A 51 74.48 -88.75 10.66
C SER A 51 75.24 -89.94 11.27
N THR A 52 75.55 -90.93 10.44
CA THR A 52 75.85 -92.35 10.76
C THR A 52 77.11 -92.65 11.61
N GLN A 53 77.75 -91.68 12.26
CA GLN A 53 79.01 -91.89 13.01
C GLN A 53 78.92 -91.68 14.53
N TRP A 54 77.73 -91.56 15.09
CA TRP A 54 77.57 -91.30 16.53
C TRP A 54 77.50 -92.57 17.41
N ALA A 55 77.62 -93.78 16.86
CA ALA A 55 77.37 -95.05 17.55
C ALA A 55 78.10 -95.16 18.91
N ASP A 56 79.29 -94.58 19.03
CA ASP A 56 80.15 -94.64 20.23
C ASP A 56 79.92 -93.49 21.24
N VAL A 57 79.07 -92.49 20.90
CA VAL A 57 78.71 -91.38 21.80
C VAL A 57 77.64 -91.86 22.80
N PRO A 58 77.82 -91.69 24.12
CA PRO A 58 76.82 -92.07 25.13
C PRO A 58 75.49 -91.37 24.91
N SER A 59 74.38 -92.09 25.13
CA SER A 59 73.02 -91.57 24.91
C SER A 59 72.75 -90.25 25.66
N TRP A 60 73.25 -90.10 26.89
CA TRP A 60 73.09 -88.88 27.67
C TRP A 60 73.74 -87.66 26.99
N ALA A 61 74.91 -87.82 26.37
CA ALA A 61 75.61 -86.74 25.68
C ALA A 61 74.90 -86.32 24.39
N ARG A 62 74.26 -87.27 23.69
CA ARG A 62 73.44 -86.99 22.50
C ARG A 62 72.20 -86.16 22.84
N ILE A 63 71.52 -86.51 23.94
CA ILE A 63 70.35 -85.78 24.44
C ILE A 63 70.76 -84.36 24.83
N ASP A 64 71.87 -84.22 25.55
CA ASP A 64 72.38 -82.95 26.03
C ASP A 64 72.70 -81.98 24.89
N ILE A 65 73.43 -82.47 23.88
CA ILE A 65 73.74 -81.70 22.67
C ILE A 65 72.44 -81.36 21.91
N SER A 66 71.50 -82.30 21.78
CA SER A 66 70.22 -82.04 21.09
C SER A 66 69.39 -80.93 21.76
N LEU A 67 69.38 -80.90 23.09
CA LEU A 67 68.73 -79.82 23.86
C LEU A 67 69.43 -78.47 23.65
N MET A 68 70.76 -78.45 23.60
CA MET A 68 71.51 -77.23 23.28
C MET A 68 71.15 -76.71 21.88
N PHE A 69 71.03 -77.58 20.86
CA PHE A 69 70.56 -77.17 19.53
C PHE A 69 69.10 -76.68 19.53
N ALA A 70 68.19 -77.36 20.24
CA ALA A 70 66.80 -76.93 20.36
C ALA A 70 66.72 -75.52 20.98
N ASN A 71 67.49 -75.26 22.04
CA ASN A 71 67.62 -73.94 22.67
C ASN A 71 68.18 -72.88 21.70
N LYS A 72 69.12 -73.24 20.81
CA LYS A 72 69.60 -72.32 19.76
C LYS A 72 68.59 -72.12 18.65
N GLY A 73 67.77 -73.12 18.34
CA GLY A 73 66.59 -72.98 17.51
C GLY A 73 65.63 -71.93 18.08
N ASP A 74 65.30 -72.01 19.37
CA ASP A 74 64.48 -71.01 20.06
C ASP A 74 65.10 -69.62 20.04
N TYR A 75 66.40 -69.51 20.32
CA TYR A 75 67.14 -68.25 20.23
C TYR A 75 67.02 -67.62 18.84
N ILE A 76 67.20 -68.40 17.77
CA ILE A 76 67.09 -67.92 16.39
C ILE A 76 65.67 -67.44 16.09
N ILE A 77 64.64 -68.16 16.53
CA ILE A 77 63.23 -67.72 16.37
C ILE A 77 62.97 -66.42 17.14
N GLU A 78 63.51 -66.28 18.36
CA GLU A 78 63.37 -65.04 19.15
C GLU A 78 64.07 -63.85 18.47
N GLN A 79 65.28 -64.05 17.95
CA GLN A 79 65.98 -63.00 17.20
C GLN A 79 65.27 -62.66 15.89
N LEU A 80 64.71 -63.66 15.20
CA LEU A 80 63.91 -63.45 13.99
C LEU A 80 62.67 -62.61 14.29
N GLN A 81 61.96 -62.91 15.39
CA GLN A 81 60.82 -62.11 15.85
C GLN A 81 61.22 -60.66 16.15
N ARG A 82 62.36 -60.45 16.83
CA ARG A 82 62.89 -59.10 17.08
C ARG A 82 63.21 -58.37 15.78
N ARG A 83 63.73 -59.07 14.78
CA ARG A 83 64.07 -58.49 13.47
C ARG A 83 62.81 -58.07 12.70
N ILE A 84 61.78 -58.91 12.71
CA ILE A 84 60.47 -58.56 12.14
C ILE A 84 59.86 -57.37 12.88
N ALA A 85 59.91 -57.36 14.21
CA ALA A 85 59.37 -56.27 15.00
C ALA A 85 60.07 -54.92 14.73
N ASN A 86 61.36 -54.93 14.39
CA ASN A 86 62.16 -53.74 14.10
C ASN A 86 62.33 -53.47 12.60
N SER A 87 61.65 -54.21 11.72
CA SER A 87 61.75 -54.01 10.28
C SER A 87 61.11 -52.69 9.87
N ILE A 88 61.80 -51.94 9.02
CA ILE A 88 61.24 -50.77 8.30
C ILE A 88 60.71 -51.15 6.92
N GLU A 89 61.01 -52.37 6.47
CA GLU A 89 60.46 -52.93 5.24
C GLU A 89 59.11 -53.57 5.54
N HIS A 90 58.15 -53.31 4.65
CA HIS A 90 56.79 -53.81 4.75
C HIS A 90 56.45 -54.67 3.53
N LEU A 91 55.71 -55.75 3.77
CA LEU A 91 55.03 -56.50 2.74
C LEU A 91 53.83 -55.67 2.25
N GLY A 92 53.96 -55.12 1.05
CA GLY A 92 52.86 -54.43 0.38
C GLY A 92 51.56 -55.25 0.37
N TRP A 93 50.43 -54.56 0.37
CA TRP A 93 49.10 -55.18 0.43
C TRP A 93 48.66 -55.83 -0.90
N GLN A 94 49.30 -55.47 -2.01
CA GLN A 94 48.96 -56.00 -3.33
C GLN A 94 49.48 -57.43 -3.52
N LYS A 95 48.67 -58.28 -4.16
CA LYS A 95 49.02 -59.64 -4.58
C LYS A 95 50.29 -59.62 -5.42
N GLY A 96 51.23 -60.50 -5.09
CA GLY A 96 52.56 -60.58 -5.68
C GLY A 96 53.62 -59.73 -4.97
N SER A 97 53.24 -58.89 -3.99
CA SER A 97 54.22 -58.21 -3.13
C SER A 97 55.07 -59.23 -2.38
N LYS A 98 56.37 -58.93 -2.23
CA LYS A 98 57.34 -59.80 -1.57
C LYS A 98 58.18 -59.01 -0.59
N ILE A 99 58.53 -59.62 0.53
CA ILE A 99 59.56 -59.14 1.44
C ILE A 99 60.52 -60.28 1.75
N MET A 100 61.79 -59.96 1.93
CA MET A 100 62.82 -60.91 2.33
C MET A 100 63.35 -60.50 3.70
N ILE A 101 63.45 -61.46 4.62
CA ILE A 101 63.89 -61.21 5.99
C ILE A 101 65.00 -62.19 6.32
N ASP A 102 66.17 -61.68 6.67
CA ASP A 102 67.28 -62.51 7.09
C ASP A 102 66.92 -63.31 8.36
N VAL A 103 67.16 -64.61 8.30
CA VAL A 103 67.08 -65.53 9.44
C VAL A 103 68.39 -65.42 10.22
N PRO A 104 68.34 -65.05 11.51
CA PRO A 104 69.54 -64.97 12.33
C PRO A 104 70.22 -66.33 12.47
N GLN A 105 71.52 -66.29 12.71
CA GLN A 105 72.33 -67.45 13.12
C GLN A 105 72.84 -67.22 14.54
N TRP A 106 73.17 -68.30 15.23
CA TRP A 106 73.90 -68.24 16.49
C TRP A 106 75.37 -68.56 16.25
N GLU A 107 76.28 -67.75 16.80
CA GLU A 107 77.72 -68.01 16.78
C GLU A 107 78.27 -67.92 18.20
N GLY A 108 78.96 -68.96 18.66
CA GLY A 108 79.55 -68.92 19.99
C GLY A 108 80.02 -70.27 20.50
N GLU A 109 80.26 -70.31 21.80
CA GLU A 109 80.63 -71.51 22.55
C GLU A 109 79.65 -71.68 23.71
N GLU A 110 79.12 -72.89 23.89
CA GLU A 110 78.18 -73.23 24.94
C GLU A 110 78.56 -74.57 25.58
N LYS A 111 78.36 -74.66 26.90
CA LYS A 111 78.49 -75.91 27.65
C LYS A 111 77.10 -76.45 28.01
N GLY A 112 76.95 -77.78 28.02
CA GLY A 112 75.74 -78.42 28.51
C GLY A 112 75.52 -78.20 30.02
N PRO A 113 74.33 -78.51 30.56
CA PRO A 113 73.91 -78.25 31.93
C PRO A 113 74.82 -78.86 33.01
N GLY A 114 75.52 -79.96 32.69
CA GLY A 114 76.50 -80.60 33.59
C GLY A 114 77.97 -80.27 33.29
N GLU A 115 78.23 -79.34 32.37
CA GLU A 115 79.55 -79.02 31.79
C GLU A 115 80.32 -80.21 31.19
N ASN A 116 79.65 -81.35 31.01
CA ASN A 116 80.22 -82.59 30.47
C ASN A 116 80.12 -82.69 28.95
N THR A 117 79.37 -81.77 28.32
CA THR A 117 79.31 -81.56 26.88
C THR A 117 79.61 -80.10 26.57
N TRP A 118 80.16 -79.83 25.38
CA TRP A 118 80.31 -78.46 24.89
C TRP A 118 80.20 -78.44 23.36
N MET A 119 79.76 -77.30 22.83
CA MET A 119 79.77 -77.01 21.40
C MET A 119 80.34 -75.61 21.16
N LYS A 120 81.02 -75.45 20.04
CA LYS A 120 81.50 -74.17 19.54
C LYS A 120 81.26 -74.12 18.06
N GLY A 121 80.68 -73.03 17.58
CA GLY A 121 80.53 -72.82 16.16
C GLY A 121 79.33 -71.96 15.80
N THR A 122 78.95 -72.06 14.52
CA THR A 122 77.81 -71.38 13.93
C THR A 122 76.63 -72.35 13.79
N ILE A 123 75.51 -72.06 14.43
CA ILE A 123 74.23 -72.76 14.27
C ILE A 123 73.30 -71.91 13.43
N GLU A 124 72.81 -72.48 12.33
CA GLU A 124 71.91 -71.81 11.40
C GLU A 124 70.71 -72.71 11.06
N VAL A 125 69.64 -72.10 10.53
CA VAL A 125 68.46 -72.82 10.05
C VAL A 125 68.82 -73.54 8.76
N ARG A 126 68.43 -74.81 8.64
CA ARG A 126 68.63 -75.58 7.41
C ARG A 126 67.67 -75.12 6.30
N GLY A 127 68.04 -75.28 5.04
CA GLY A 127 67.13 -75.04 3.91
C GLY A 127 65.87 -75.90 4.03
N GLY A 128 64.68 -75.29 4.03
CA GLY A 128 63.42 -75.98 4.33
C GLY A 128 63.21 -76.32 5.82
N GLY A 129 64.07 -75.81 6.69
CA GLY A 129 64.08 -76.11 8.12
C GLY A 129 62.96 -75.44 8.91
N LEU A 130 62.35 -74.38 8.37
CA LEU A 130 61.17 -73.72 8.95
C LEU A 130 59.94 -74.01 8.10
N THR A 131 58.89 -74.53 8.74
CA THR A 131 57.58 -74.75 8.12
C THR A 131 56.52 -73.91 8.83
N PHE A 132 55.75 -73.14 8.07
CA PHE A 132 54.73 -72.23 8.57
C PHE A 132 53.31 -72.69 8.22
N GLU A 133 52.34 -72.40 9.09
CA GLU A 133 50.91 -72.52 8.83
C GLU A 133 50.32 -71.12 8.63
N THR A 134 49.91 -70.77 7.41
CA THR A 134 49.32 -69.45 7.07
C THR A 134 47.83 -69.57 6.75
N ASP A 135 47.11 -68.46 6.77
CA ASP A 135 45.69 -68.37 6.42
C ASP A 135 45.41 -68.41 4.90
N GLY A 136 46.43 -68.69 4.09
CA GLY A 136 46.35 -68.72 2.62
C GLY A 136 46.39 -67.34 1.94
N THR A 137 46.47 -66.24 2.69
CA THR A 137 46.65 -64.89 2.12
C THR A 137 48.12 -64.55 1.85
N ILE A 138 49.04 -65.22 2.55
CA ILE A 138 50.49 -65.15 2.32
C ILE A 138 51.10 -66.56 2.21
N SER A 139 52.22 -66.66 1.52
CA SER A 139 53.14 -67.80 1.61
C SER A 139 54.43 -67.38 2.29
N ILE A 140 54.98 -68.24 3.15
CA ILE A 140 56.28 -68.02 3.81
C ILE A 140 57.15 -69.24 3.52
N ASN A 141 58.32 -69.01 2.94
CA ASN A 141 59.29 -70.05 2.63
C ASN A 141 60.70 -69.64 3.07
N THR A 142 61.57 -70.61 3.31
CA THR A 142 63.01 -70.35 3.48
C THR A 142 63.71 -70.36 2.12
N THR A 143 64.67 -69.46 1.94
CA THR A 143 65.55 -69.37 0.77
C THR A 143 67.01 -69.23 1.22
N ASP A 144 67.95 -69.22 0.27
CA ASP A 144 69.40 -69.13 0.49
C ASP A 144 69.91 -70.16 1.53
N GLY A 145 69.51 -71.42 1.35
CA GLY A 145 69.93 -72.51 2.24
C GLY A 145 69.39 -72.41 3.68
N GLY A 146 68.38 -71.57 3.94
CA GLY A 146 67.77 -71.38 5.26
C GLY A 146 68.04 -70.00 5.88
N LYS A 147 68.88 -69.18 5.23
CA LYS A 147 69.34 -67.88 5.74
C LYS A 147 68.36 -66.73 5.57
N GLN A 148 67.31 -66.90 4.76
CA GLN A 148 66.31 -65.87 4.54
C GLN A 148 64.90 -66.47 4.52
N LEU A 149 63.93 -65.72 5.01
CA LEU A 149 62.52 -65.94 4.77
C LEU A 149 62.07 -65.06 3.61
N ILE A 150 61.38 -65.67 2.64
CA ILE A 150 60.61 -64.95 1.64
C ILE A 150 59.13 -65.04 1.99
N ILE A 151 58.50 -63.89 2.18
CA ILE A 151 57.06 -63.77 2.42
C ILE A 151 56.44 -63.13 1.19
N GLU A 152 55.47 -63.80 0.58
CA GLU A 152 54.76 -63.34 -0.63
C GLU A 152 53.27 -63.22 -0.36
N ARG A 153 52.67 -62.12 -0.82
CA ARG A 153 51.23 -61.87 -0.76
C ARG A 153 50.51 -62.63 -1.89
N LEU A 154 49.59 -63.52 -1.54
CA LEU A 154 48.84 -64.35 -2.49
C LEU A 154 47.46 -63.78 -2.87
N GLN A 155 46.86 -62.97 -1.99
CA GLN A 155 45.54 -62.35 -2.17
C GLN A 155 45.57 -60.88 -1.74
N ASN A 156 44.77 -60.02 -2.37
CA ASN A 156 44.58 -58.60 -1.99
C ASN A 156 43.70 -58.46 -0.73
N LYS A 157 43.91 -59.33 0.27
CA LYS A 157 43.08 -59.42 1.48
C LYS A 157 43.89 -59.18 2.73
N PHE A 158 43.19 -58.86 3.81
CA PHE A 158 43.76 -58.80 5.14
C PHE A 158 44.39 -60.14 5.52
N THR A 159 45.62 -60.09 6.05
CA THR A 159 46.39 -61.25 6.47
C THR A 159 46.42 -61.35 7.99
N THR A 160 46.23 -62.56 8.51
CA THR A 160 46.38 -62.87 9.94
C THR A 160 47.83 -62.68 10.37
N ALA A 161 48.08 -61.79 11.32
CA ALA A 161 49.43 -61.40 11.70
C ALA A 161 50.21 -62.47 12.49
N ASN A 162 49.53 -63.30 13.29
CA ASN A 162 50.18 -64.38 14.04
C ASN A 162 50.25 -65.64 13.18
N VAL A 163 51.45 -66.09 12.87
CA VAL A 163 51.70 -67.27 12.04
C VAL A 163 52.37 -68.34 12.90
N LYS A 164 51.92 -69.58 12.78
CA LYS A 164 52.49 -70.70 13.53
C LYS A 164 53.68 -71.31 12.77
N ILE A 165 54.74 -71.63 13.49
CA ILE A 165 55.88 -72.43 13.03
C ILE A 165 55.67 -73.85 13.53
N LYS A 166 55.56 -74.81 12.61
CA LYS A 166 55.29 -76.24 12.91
C LYS A 166 56.55 -77.08 13.02
N ARG A 167 57.66 -76.58 12.47
CA ARG A 167 58.93 -77.29 12.40
C ARG A 167 60.06 -76.28 12.41
N THR A 168 61.05 -76.53 13.24
CA THR A 168 62.31 -75.80 13.31
C THR A 168 63.46 -76.79 13.21
N GLU A 169 64.20 -76.77 12.12
CA GLU A 169 65.41 -77.56 11.94
C GLU A 169 66.64 -76.64 11.86
N VAL A 170 67.53 -76.80 12.83
CA VAL A 170 68.81 -76.10 12.90
C VAL A 170 69.96 -77.09 12.78
N TYR A 171 71.07 -76.63 12.22
CA TYR A 171 72.27 -77.43 12.08
C TYR A 171 73.53 -76.61 12.34
N MET A 172 74.58 -77.29 12.76
CA MET A 172 75.90 -76.69 12.88
C MET A 172 76.54 -76.67 11.51
N ARG A 173 77.01 -75.49 11.12
CA ARG A 173 77.64 -75.29 9.82
C ARG A 173 78.87 -76.20 9.69
N ASP A 174 79.06 -76.80 8.53
CA ASP A 174 80.19 -77.70 8.26
C ASP A 174 81.45 -76.89 7.93
N ILE A 175 82.15 -76.43 8.97
CA ILE A 175 83.43 -75.71 8.88
C ILE A 175 84.43 -76.21 9.92
N PRO A 176 85.75 -76.19 9.66
CA PRO A 176 86.78 -76.77 10.54
C PRO A 176 86.81 -76.20 11.97
N GLU A 177 86.34 -74.97 12.15
CA GLU A 177 86.32 -74.26 13.44
C GLU A 177 85.16 -74.71 14.34
N ASN A 178 84.17 -75.41 13.78
CA ASN A 178 83.00 -75.88 14.51
C ASN A 178 83.28 -77.23 15.17
N GLN A 179 83.00 -77.33 16.46
CA GLN A 179 83.35 -78.47 17.30
C GLN A 179 82.18 -78.79 18.24
N ALA A 180 81.89 -80.07 18.41
CA ALA A 180 81.09 -80.55 19.53
C ALA A 180 81.82 -81.71 20.19
N ALA A 181 81.77 -81.77 21.52
CA ALA A 181 82.51 -82.79 22.26
C ALA A 181 81.86 -83.11 23.61
N TYR A 182 82.22 -84.27 24.15
CA TYR A 182 81.87 -84.68 25.51
C TYR A 182 83.09 -85.26 26.25
N TYR A 183 83.09 -85.20 27.57
CA TYR A 183 84.21 -85.61 28.43
C TYR A 183 84.09 -87.07 28.89
N ASN A 184 85.02 -87.99 28.51
CA ASN A 184 85.17 -89.33 29.14
C ASN A 184 86.44 -90.12 28.71
N PRO A 185 87.25 -90.71 29.62
CA PRO A 185 88.27 -90.04 30.45
C PRO A 185 89.23 -89.09 29.68
N TRP A 186 88.99 -88.83 28.38
CA TRP A 186 89.64 -87.84 27.53
C TRP A 186 88.55 -87.13 26.68
N ILE A 187 88.81 -85.92 26.17
CA ILE A 187 87.83 -85.18 25.32
C ILE A 187 87.68 -85.92 23.98
N LEU A 188 86.46 -86.35 23.63
CA LEU A 188 86.16 -86.89 22.31
C LEU A 188 85.47 -85.84 21.46
N TYR A 189 86.06 -85.49 20.32
CA TYR A 189 85.43 -84.65 19.31
C TYR A 189 84.46 -85.47 18.48
N ILE A 190 83.31 -84.88 18.20
CA ILE A 190 82.26 -85.49 17.40
C ILE A 190 82.41 -84.98 15.96
N ASP A 191 82.67 -85.90 15.04
CA ASP A 191 82.82 -85.62 13.61
C ASP A 191 81.48 -85.79 12.87
N GLY A 192 81.26 -84.94 11.86
CA GLY A 192 80.07 -84.94 11.00
C GLY A 192 79.05 -83.84 11.27
N VAL A 193 78.01 -83.80 10.42
CA VAL A 193 76.93 -82.80 10.49
C VAL A 193 76.02 -83.06 11.68
N ILE A 194 75.88 -82.05 12.55
CA ILE A 194 75.02 -82.08 13.74
C ILE A 194 73.79 -81.22 13.46
N SER A 195 72.61 -81.82 13.58
CA SER A 195 71.33 -81.12 13.38
C SER A 195 70.29 -81.55 14.40
N ASN A 196 69.34 -80.66 14.64
CA ASN A 196 68.20 -80.91 15.50
C ASN A 196 66.91 -80.49 14.79
N VAL A 197 65.89 -81.36 14.88
CA VAL A 197 64.54 -81.07 14.41
C VAL A 197 63.64 -80.96 15.63
N ASP A 198 63.01 -79.79 15.75
CA ASP A 198 62.04 -79.45 16.77
C ASP A 198 60.66 -79.26 16.12
N LEU A 199 59.69 -80.03 16.58
CA LEU A 199 58.31 -80.03 16.09
C LEU A 199 57.33 -79.32 17.04
N THR A 200 57.84 -78.66 18.09
CA THR A 200 57.00 -77.85 18.98
C THR A 200 56.43 -76.64 18.24
N GLU A 201 55.15 -76.34 18.47
CA GLU A 201 54.50 -75.19 17.85
C GLU A 201 55.05 -73.88 18.45
N LYS A 202 55.63 -73.05 17.58
CA LYS A 202 56.06 -71.69 17.93
C LYS A 202 55.20 -70.68 17.16
N VAL A 203 55.18 -69.42 17.61
CA VAL A 203 54.40 -68.37 16.95
C VAL A 203 55.31 -67.21 16.60
N ILE A 204 55.15 -66.70 15.38
CA ILE A 204 55.77 -65.46 14.91
C ILE A 204 54.70 -64.45 14.54
N ASN A 205 54.85 -63.22 15.03
CA ASN A 205 53.97 -62.10 14.76
C ASN A 205 54.56 -61.22 13.66
N LEU A 206 53.82 -61.10 12.56
CA LEU A 206 54.18 -60.34 11.37
C LEU A 206 53.49 -58.96 11.31
N SER A 207 52.77 -58.53 12.34
CA SER A 207 51.93 -57.31 12.26
C SER A 207 52.72 -56.06 11.84
N ASN A 208 53.96 -55.91 12.31
CA ASN A 208 54.81 -54.76 12.00
C ASN A 208 55.21 -54.67 10.53
N ILE A 209 55.13 -55.76 9.78
CA ILE A 209 55.53 -55.81 8.37
C ILE A 209 54.35 -55.99 7.42
N LEU A 210 53.11 -56.06 7.90
CA LEU A 210 51.94 -56.30 7.04
C LEU A 210 51.18 -55.00 6.74
N ASP A 211 51.28 -54.51 5.51
CA ASP A 211 50.43 -53.40 5.06
C ASP A 211 48.98 -53.86 4.85
N SER A 212 48.03 -52.92 5.02
CA SER A 212 46.60 -53.12 4.78
C SER A 212 46.04 -52.11 3.76
N PRO A 213 45.10 -52.50 2.89
CA PRO A 213 44.47 -51.62 1.92
C PRO A 213 43.54 -50.60 2.60
N ALA A 214 43.62 -49.33 2.19
CA ALA A 214 42.70 -48.25 2.60
C ALA A 214 42.54 -47.23 1.47
N PHE A 215 41.37 -46.59 1.39
CA PHE A 215 41.20 -45.34 0.64
C PHE A 215 41.09 -44.16 1.60
N ILE A 216 41.49 -42.97 1.14
CA ILE A 216 41.39 -41.73 1.90
C ILE A 216 40.57 -40.76 1.06
N TYR A 217 39.55 -40.17 1.67
CA TYR A 217 38.72 -39.15 1.05
C TYR A 217 38.63 -37.90 1.93
N THR A 218 38.29 -36.80 1.29
CA THR A 218 37.89 -35.56 1.93
C THR A 218 36.54 -35.13 1.40
N THR A 219 35.77 -34.46 2.24
CA THR A 219 34.49 -33.87 1.86
C THR A 219 34.59 -32.35 1.89
N SER A 220 33.97 -31.71 0.91
CA SER A 220 33.67 -30.28 0.98
C SER A 220 32.22 -30.10 1.45
N GLU A 221 31.96 -29.14 2.33
CA GLU A 221 30.58 -28.83 2.72
C GLU A 221 29.77 -28.37 1.50
N PRO A 222 28.58 -28.94 1.26
CA PRO A 222 27.68 -28.43 0.24
C PRO A 222 27.24 -27.01 0.57
N SER A 223 27.27 -26.10 -0.41
CA SER A 223 26.65 -24.78 -0.25
C SER A 223 25.13 -24.89 -0.09
N SER A 224 24.48 -23.81 0.39
CA SER A 224 23.02 -23.69 0.28
C SER A 224 22.57 -23.90 -1.17
N VAL A 225 21.54 -24.72 -1.35
CA VAL A 225 20.97 -25.06 -2.66
C VAL A 225 19.59 -24.44 -2.79
N GLU A 226 19.21 -24.03 -4.00
CA GLU A 226 17.88 -23.47 -4.24
C GLU A 226 16.81 -24.57 -4.28
N LEU A 227 15.62 -24.25 -3.77
CA LEU A 227 14.44 -25.10 -3.84
C LEU A 227 14.19 -25.58 -5.28
N ASN A 228 13.96 -26.89 -5.46
CA ASN A 228 13.74 -27.58 -6.73
C ASN A 228 14.93 -27.55 -7.72
N SER A 229 16.14 -27.22 -7.27
CA SER A 229 17.33 -27.35 -8.11
C SER A 229 17.66 -28.82 -8.44
N PRO A 230 18.38 -29.11 -9.55
CA PRO A 230 18.82 -30.46 -9.87
C PRO A 230 19.74 -31.04 -8.79
N ILE A 231 19.52 -32.30 -8.41
CA ILE A 231 20.40 -33.00 -7.48
C ILE A 231 21.76 -33.21 -8.17
N PRO A 232 22.88 -32.77 -7.56
CA PRO A 232 24.21 -32.90 -8.15
C PRO A 232 24.63 -34.37 -8.26
N THR A 233 25.71 -34.64 -8.98
CA THR A 233 26.26 -36.00 -9.07
C THR A 233 26.77 -36.48 -7.71
N PRO A 234 26.72 -37.80 -7.40
CA PRO A 234 27.13 -38.33 -6.09
C PRO A 234 28.57 -37.99 -5.68
N SER A 235 29.47 -37.81 -6.65
CA SER A 235 30.89 -37.49 -6.41
C SER A 235 31.18 -36.00 -6.26
N SER A 236 30.19 -35.10 -6.40
CA SER A 236 30.44 -33.65 -6.55
C SER A 236 31.13 -32.99 -5.35
N TYR A 237 30.97 -33.56 -4.16
CA TYR A 237 31.50 -33.04 -2.90
C TYR A 237 32.51 -33.98 -2.22
N ILE A 238 32.93 -35.02 -2.93
CA ILE A 238 33.82 -36.06 -2.40
C ILE A 238 35.06 -36.11 -3.27
N THR A 239 36.22 -35.87 -2.68
CA THR A 239 37.51 -36.00 -3.36
C THR A 239 38.31 -37.13 -2.73
N LEU A 240 38.66 -38.14 -3.53
CA LEU A 240 39.57 -39.20 -3.12
C LEU A 240 41.02 -38.73 -3.28
N SER A 241 41.76 -38.72 -2.17
CA SER A 241 43.20 -38.45 -2.17
C SER A 241 44.03 -39.73 -2.30
N GLN A 242 43.44 -40.88 -1.95
CA GLN A 242 44.00 -42.20 -2.14
C GLN A 242 42.88 -43.18 -2.48
N SER A 243 43.11 -44.06 -3.46
CA SER A 243 42.15 -45.05 -3.94
C SER A 243 42.90 -46.38 -4.18
N LEU A 244 42.21 -47.51 -4.03
CA LEU A 244 42.70 -48.83 -4.41
C LEU A 244 42.80 -48.99 -5.93
N THR A 245 41.91 -48.32 -6.68
CA THR A 245 41.87 -48.37 -8.15
C THR A 245 41.72 -46.99 -8.78
N ASN A 246 41.82 -46.92 -10.11
CA ASN A 246 41.55 -45.69 -10.85
C ASN A 246 40.06 -45.41 -11.04
N ASN A 247 39.16 -46.35 -10.69
CA ASN A 247 37.73 -46.28 -11.01
C ASN A 247 36.81 -46.57 -9.80
N PRO A 248 36.91 -45.80 -8.71
CA PRO A 248 35.98 -45.88 -7.59
C PRO A 248 34.56 -45.47 -8.05
N THR A 249 33.54 -46.10 -7.44
CA THR A 249 32.13 -45.81 -7.75
C THR A 249 31.46 -45.07 -6.61
N PHE A 250 30.57 -44.13 -6.96
CA PHE A 250 29.82 -43.30 -6.00
C PHE A 250 28.33 -43.48 -6.26
N THR A 251 27.59 -43.91 -5.25
CA THR A 251 26.14 -44.17 -5.39
C THR A 251 25.37 -43.51 -4.27
N TYR A 252 24.24 -42.88 -4.60
CA TYR A 252 23.31 -42.41 -3.58
C TYR A 252 22.58 -43.61 -2.98
N ILE A 253 22.79 -43.85 -1.69
CA ILE A 253 21.94 -44.77 -0.91
C ILE A 253 20.75 -44.01 -0.32
N GLN A 254 20.92 -42.70 -0.09
CA GLN A 254 19.85 -41.76 0.23
C GLN A 254 20.04 -40.48 -0.59
N LYS A 255 19.02 -40.13 -1.39
CA LYS A 255 19.01 -38.87 -2.14
C LYS A 255 18.50 -37.73 -1.24
N PRO A 256 19.03 -36.51 -1.38
CA PRO A 256 18.49 -35.36 -0.67
C PRO A 256 17.13 -34.94 -1.26
N ASP A 257 16.28 -34.32 -0.45
CA ASP A 257 14.97 -33.79 -0.88
C ASP A 257 15.06 -32.26 -1.10
N PHE A 258 15.39 -31.85 -2.32
CA PHE A 258 15.43 -30.42 -2.68
C PHE A 258 14.04 -29.82 -2.95
N SER A 259 12.95 -30.59 -2.82
CA SER A 259 11.58 -30.07 -3.03
C SER A 259 11.00 -29.34 -1.82
N LYS A 260 11.70 -29.38 -0.68
CA LYS A 260 11.30 -28.74 0.57
C LYS A 260 12.43 -27.89 1.11
N ALA A 261 12.12 -26.68 1.56
CA ALA A 261 13.09 -25.81 2.20
C ALA A 261 13.49 -26.36 3.58
N GLY A 262 14.76 -26.17 3.97
CA GLY A 262 15.32 -26.64 5.23
C GLY A 262 16.50 -27.60 5.06
N GLN A 263 16.86 -28.27 6.15
CA GLN A 263 17.97 -29.23 6.17
C GLN A 263 17.55 -30.55 5.55
N THR A 264 18.37 -31.09 4.67
CA THR A 264 18.20 -32.44 4.11
C THR A 264 19.56 -33.13 4.00
N GLU A 265 19.58 -34.44 4.19
CA GLU A 265 20.79 -35.25 4.16
C GLU A 265 20.79 -36.15 2.92
N ALA A 266 21.94 -36.20 2.24
CA ALA A 266 22.25 -37.25 1.29
C ALA A 266 23.30 -38.19 1.89
N ILE A 267 23.15 -39.47 1.62
CA ILE A 267 24.17 -40.46 1.97
C ILE A 267 24.70 -41.06 0.68
N VAL A 268 26.01 -40.94 0.49
CA VAL A 268 26.72 -41.42 -0.68
C VAL A 268 27.65 -42.55 -0.27
N ARG A 269 27.48 -43.72 -0.88
CA ARG A 269 28.41 -44.84 -0.72
C ARG A 269 29.52 -44.75 -1.73
N ILE A 270 30.76 -44.72 -1.23
CA ILE A 270 31.97 -44.92 -2.01
C ILE A 270 32.26 -46.42 -2.01
N THR A 271 32.34 -47.04 -3.18
CA THR A 271 32.78 -48.43 -3.33
C THR A 271 33.99 -48.45 -4.25
N ASP A 272 35.14 -48.87 -3.73
CA ASP A 272 36.38 -49.05 -4.50
C ASP A 272 36.77 -50.52 -4.48
N ARG A 273 36.91 -51.11 -5.67
CA ARG A 273 37.01 -52.56 -5.87
C ARG A 273 38.21 -52.91 -6.74
N LEU A 274 39.12 -53.72 -6.19
CA LEU A 274 40.23 -54.32 -6.90
C LEU A 274 40.10 -55.84 -6.87
N ASP A 275 39.80 -56.44 -8.04
CA ASP A 275 39.61 -57.89 -8.22
C ASP A 275 38.60 -58.53 -7.22
N ASP A 276 39.11 -59.28 -6.24
CA ASP A 276 38.37 -60.06 -5.25
C ASP A 276 38.19 -59.35 -3.90
N TYR A 277 38.61 -58.09 -3.81
CA TYR A 277 38.47 -57.27 -2.62
C TYR A 277 37.81 -55.93 -2.95
N TYR A 278 36.95 -55.47 -2.03
CA TYR A 278 36.34 -54.15 -2.11
C TYR A 278 36.24 -53.56 -0.72
N ILE A 279 36.27 -52.23 -0.67
CA ILE A 279 36.02 -51.46 0.54
C ILE A 279 34.90 -50.45 0.26
N GLU A 280 34.07 -50.25 1.29
CA GLU A 280 32.96 -49.31 1.24
C GLU A 280 33.06 -48.31 2.39
N SER A 281 32.63 -47.08 2.14
CA SER A 281 32.40 -46.08 3.18
C SER A 281 31.20 -45.23 2.81
N ASP A 282 30.36 -44.94 3.81
CA ASP A 282 29.20 -44.09 3.66
C ASP A 282 29.56 -42.66 4.09
N VAL A 283 29.34 -41.72 3.17
CA VAL A 283 29.60 -40.30 3.36
C VAL A 283 28.28 -39.56 3.51
N HIS A 284 28.13 -38.85 4.63
CA HIS A 284 26.97 -38.03 4.93
C HIS A 284 27.21 -36.59 4.45
N LEU A 285 26.35 -36.11 3.56
CA LEU A 285 26.38 -34.74 3.01
C LEU A 285 25.11 -34.01 3.42
N ASN A 286 25.25 -32.95 4.23
CA ASN A 286 24.15 -32.12 4.69
C ASN A 286 23.96 -30.91 3.78
N TYR A 287 22.75 -30.73 3.27
CA TYR A 287 22.36 -29.61 2.42
C TYR A 287 21.37 -28.71 3.14
N ASN A 288 21.52 -27.39 2.96
CA ASN A 288 20.53 -26.41 3.38
C ASN A 288 19.77 -25.87 2.16
N VAL A 289 18.53 -26.31 1.98
CA VAL A 289 17.66 -25.90 0.86
C VAL A 289 17.00 -24.57 1.20
N VAL A 290 17.25 -23.54 0.39
CA VAL A 290 16.70 -22.19 0.56
C VAL A 290 15.64 -21.89 -0.50
N ASP A 291 14.49 -21.38 -0.07
CA ASP A 291 13.48 -20.82 -0.98
C ASP A 291 13.82 -19.35 -1.25
N ASN A 292 14.44 -19.06 -2.39
CA ASN A 292 14.82 -17.71 -2.80
C ASN A 292 13.72 -16.97 -3.58
N ARG A 293 12.56 -17.58 -3.81
CA ARG A 293 11.48 -16.96 -4.61
C ARG A 293 10.97 -15.69 -3.96
N LEU A 294 10.84 -14.59 -4.70
CA LEU A 294 10.34 -13.34 -4.14
C LEU A 294 8.82 -13.31 -4.17
N LEU A 295 8.21 -12.80 -3.10
CA LEU A 295 6.80 -12.45 -3.11
C LEU A 295 6.67 -11.10 -3.83
N THR A 296 5.85 -11.05 -4.87
CA THR A 296 5.63 -9.86 -5.70
C THR A 296 4.15 -9.63 -5.92
N ALA A 297 3.74 -8.38 -6.14
CA ALA A 297 2.39 -7.97 -6.49
C ALA A 297 2.44 -6.65 -7.26
N GLU A 298 1.39 -6.36 -8.00
CA GLU A 298 1.20 -5.09 -8.71
C GLU A 298 0.20 -4.21 -7.96
N ALA A 299 0.54 -2.93 -7.76
CA ALA A 299 -0.38 -1.96 -7.20
C ALA A 299 -1.50 -1.59 -8.20
N ILE A 300 -2.71 -1.40 -7.67
CA ILE A 300 -3.84 -0.81 -8.38
C ILE A 300 -4.00 0.62 -7.89
N SER A 301 -3.78 1.60 -8.78
CA SER A 301 -3.97 3.01 -8.44
C SER A 301 -5.40 3.29 -7.98
N GLN A 302 -5.54 4.04 -6.90
CA GLN A 302 -6.82 4.39 -6.29
C GLN A 302 -7.15 5.85 -6.53
N GLU A 303 -8.44 6.15 -6.60
CA GLU A 303 -8.96 7.51 -6.62
C GLU A 303 -10.01 7.63 -5.51
N VAL A 304 -9.86 8.66 -4.67
CA VAL A 304 -10.70 8.90 -3.50
C VAL A 304 -11.02 10.37 -3.35
N ASP A 305 -12.15 10.68 -2.74
CA ASP A 305 -12.51 12.06 -2.40
C ASP A 305 -11.81 12.49 -1.10
N LEU A 306 -11.61 13.79 -0.94
CA LEU A 306 -10.98 14.40 0.22
C LEU A 306 -11.66 13.96 1.53
N GLY A 307 -10.87 13.53 2.51
CA GLY A 307 -11.37 13.05 3.79
C GLY A 307 -11.91 11.61 3.79
N THR A 308 -11.78 10.87 2.69
CA THR A 308 -12.12 9.44 2.67
C THR A 308 -11.28 8.68 3.70
N ALA A 309 -11.92 7.92 4.59
CA ALA A 309 -11.27 6.98 5.50
C ALA A 309 -10.78 5.73 4.76
N ILE A 310 -9.70 5.86 3.99
CA ILE A 310 -9.16 4.81 3.11
C ILE A 310 -8.71 3.57 3.90
N GLU A 311 -8.37 3.73 5.17
CA GLU A 311 -8.02 2.66 6.10
C GLU A 311 -9.15 1.65 6.35
N ASN A 312 -10.40 2.04 6.09
CA ASN A 312 -11.58 1.19 6.27
C ASN A 312 -11.97 0.43 5.00
N ARG A 313 -11.30 0.67 3.87
CA ARG A 313 -11.56 -0.05 2.61
C ARG A 313 -10.91 -1.42 2.60
N ASN A 314 -11.44 -2.31 1.76
CA ASN A 314 -10.93 -3.67 1.61
C ASN A 314 -9.51 -3.66 0.98
N PRO A 315 -8.46 -4.06 1.71
CA PRO A 315 -7.09 -3.96 1.22
C PRO A 315 -6.78 -4.90 0.04
N MET A 316 -7.60 -5.92 -0.19
CA MET A 316 -7.44 -6.83 -1.34
C MET A 316 -7.72 -6.13 -2.68
N GLU A 317 -8.44 -5.01 -2.70
CA GLU A 317 -8.78 -4.25 -3.91
C GLU A 317 -7.64 -3.35 -4.39
N PHE A 318 -6.56 -3.22 -3.61
CA PHE A 318 -5.46 -2.32 -3.89
C PHE A 318 -4.32 -2.94 -4.69
N ILE A 319 -4.36 -4.25 -4.89
CA ILE A 319 -3.28 -5.02 -5.50
C ILE A 319 -3.85 -6.09 -6.44
N LYS A 320 -3.02 -6.55 -7.38
CA LYS A 320 -3.29 -7.68 -8.28
C LYS A 320 -2.02 -8.45 -8.58
N ASN A 321 -2.16 -9.58 -9.29
CA ASN A 321 -1.04 -10.37 -9.79
C ASN A 321 -0.04 -10.79 -8.70
N VAL A 322 -0.55 -11.30 -7.57
CA VAL A 322 0.31 -11.77 -6.47
C VAL A 322 0.99 -13.07 -6.85
N LYS A 323 2.33 -13.10 -6.76
CA LYS A 323 3.15 -14.26 -7.15
C LYS A 323 4.26 -14.54 -6.15
N LEU A 324 4.61 -15.81 -6.00
CA LEU A 324 5.82 -16.27 -5.32
C LEU A 324 6.79 -16.86 -6.35
N GLY A 325 7.72 -16.04 -6.85
CA GLY A 325 8.47 -16.37 -8.07
C GLY A 325 7.52 -16.43 -9.27
N GLU A 326 7.49 -17.56 -9.98
CA GLU A 326 6.57 -17.78 -11.11
C GLU A 326 5.20 -18.34 -10.68
N GLU A 327 5.06 -18.78 -9.42
CA GLU A 327 3.81 -19.34 -8.90
C GLU A 327 2.78 -18.22 -8.67
N VAL A 328 1.63 -18.26 -9.36
CA VAL A 328 0.51 -17.36 -9.12
C VAL A 328 -0.23 -17.82 -7.87
N LEU A 329 -0.39 -16.92 -6.90
CA LEU A 329 -1.09 -17.22 -5.65
C LEU A 329 -2.58 -16.91 -5.78
N GLY A 330 -3.44 -17.82 -5.29
CA GLY A 330 -4.86 -17.57 -5.18
C GLY A 330 -5.19 -16.59 -4.06
N ASN A 331 -6.39 -16.00 -4.10
CA ASN A 331 -6.83 -14.97 -3.14
C ASN A 331 -6.85 -15.47 -1.68
N THR A 332 -6.85 -16.79 -1.48
CA THR A 332 -6.80 -17.45 -0.17
C THR A 332 -5.38 -17.81 0.28
N ASP A 333 -4.37 -17.68 -0.58
CA ASP A 333 -2.96 -18.02 -0.29
C ASP A 333 -2.17 -16.85 0.31
N TYR A 334 -2.75 -15.65 0.33
CA TYR A 334 -2.15 -14.44 0.88
C TYR A 334 -3.17 -13.57 1.61
N SER A 335 -2.67 -12.60 2.36
CA SER A 335 -3.46 -11.55 3.00
C SER A 335 -2.79 -10.20 2.75
N VAL A 336 -3.59 -9.14 2.71
CA VAL A 336 -3.12 -7.76 2.52
C VAL A 336 -3.54 -6.94 3.72
N LYS A 337 -2.62 -6.13 4.26
CA LYS A 337 -2.90 -5.18 5.33
C LYS A 337 -2.36 -3.80 4.95
N ILE A 338 -3.09 -2.75 5.29
CA ILE A 338 -2.60 -1.38 5.16
C ILE A 338 -1.58 -1.16 6.29
N LYS A 339 -0.34 -0.88 5.91
CA LYS A 339 0.75 -0.54 6.85
C LYS A 339 0.79 0.95 7.12
N THR A 340 0.60 1.76 6.07
CA THR A 340 0.54 3.22 6.17
C THR A 340 -0.56 3.71 5.25
N PRO A 341 -1.65 4.30 5.77
CA PRO A 341 -2.72 4.84 4.94
C PRO A 341 -2.23 6.05 4.15
N ALA A 342 -2.89 6.34 3.03
CA ALA A 342 -2.66 7.59 2.31
C ALA A 342 -3.21 8.77 3.12
N ASP A 343 -2.52 9.91 3.09
CA ASP A 343 -3.00 11.17 3.65
C ASP A 343 -4.15 11.72 2.78
N THR A 344 -5.39 11.52 3.21
CA THR A 344 -6.58 12.02 2.51
C THR A 344 -7.01 13.41 2.98
N THR A 345 -6.19 14.11 3.79
CA THR A 345 -6.52 15.46 4.29
C THR A 345 -6.20 16.56 3.28
N THR A 346 -5.46 16.24 2.22
CA THR A 346 -5.08 17.17 1.15
C THR A 346 -5.25 16.54 -0.23
N ILE A 347 -5.64 17.36 -1.22
CA ILE A 347 -5.81 16.91 -2.61
C ILE A 347 -4.46 16.60 -3.28
N GLY A 348 -4.49 15.80 -4.34
CA GLY A 348 -3.36 15.47 -5.18
C GLY A 348 -2.84 14.03 -4.99
N ASN A 349 -1.63 13.79 -5.48
CA ASN A 349 -1.04 12.46 -5.50
C ASN A 349 -0.44 12.11 -4.13
N GLN A 350 -0.92 11.02 -3.57
CA GLN A 350 -0.52 10.45 -2.29
C GLN A 350 -0.04 9.01 -2.47
N LYS A 351 0.57 8.47 -1.43
CA LYS A 351 1.03 7.09 -1.38
C LYS A 351 0.47 6.38 -0.17
N MET A 352 0.00 5.16 -0.37
CA MET A 352 -0.33 4.21 0.68
C MET A 352 0.66 3.05 0.63
N ILE A 353 1.00 2.47 1.78
CA ILE A 353 1.84 1.26 1.85
C ILE A 353 0.96 0.10 2.31
N ALA A 354 0.90 -0.95 1.50
CA ALA A 354 0.22 -2.20 1.81
C ALA A 354 1.25 -3.34 1.97
N THR A 355 1.13 -4.11 3.05
CA THR A 355 1.93 -5.31 3.28
C THR A 355 1.15 -6.54 2.83
N ILE A 356 1.73 -7.30 1.89
CA ILE A 356 1.21 -8.59 1.45
C ILE A 356 1.98 -9.69 2.16
N THR A 357 1.27 -10.62 2.79
CA THR A 357 1.87 -11.79 3.47
C THR A 357 1.28 -13.07 2.89
N GLY A 358 2.14 -13.97 2.40
CA GLY A 358 1.74 -15.24 1.79
C GLY A 358 2.88 -16.26 1.83
N LYS A 359 2.54 -17.54 2.06
CA LYS A 359 3.49 -18.68 2.12
C LYS A 359 4.76 -18.41 2.97
N GLY A 360 4.62 -17.73 4.11
CA GLY A 360 5.72 -17.42 5.03
C GLY A 360 6.62 -16.25 4.63
N LYS A 361 6.29 -15.51 3.56
CA LYS A 361 7.00 -14.29 3.12
C LYS A 361 6.09 -13.07 3.22
N ALA A 362 6.71 -11.89 3.30
CA ALA A 362 6.02 -10.62 3.29
C ALA A 362 6.73 -9.60 2.38
N VAL A 363 5.96 -8.73 1.73
CA VAL A 363 6.46 -7.63 0.89
C VAL A 363 5.59 -6.39 1.07
N ASP A 364 6.22 -5.22 1.11
CA ASP A 364 5.53 -3.93 1.10
C ASP A 364 5.41 -3.40 -0.33
N ILE A 365 4.22 -2.94 -0.71
CA ILE A 365 3.93 -2.34 -2.01
C ILE A 365 3.41 -0.92 -1.82
N GLU A 366 3.99 0.01 -2.57
CA GLU A 366 3.48 1.38 -2.68
C GLU A 366 2.28 1.41 -3.63
N VAL A 367 1.12 1.79 -3.10
CA VAL A 367 -0.12 1.97 -3.85
C VAL A 367 -0.32 3.46 -4.13
N PRO A 368 -0.34 3.91 -5.39
CA PRO A 368 -0.64 5.30 -5.74
C PRO A 368 -2.10 5.62 -5.40
N VAL A 369 -2.34 6.75 -4.73
CA VAL A 369 -3.69 7.24 -4.39
C VAL A 369 -3.83 8.68 -4.87
N THR A 370 -4.82 8.96 -5.71
CA THR A 370 -5.15 10.33 -6.12
C THR A 370 -6.32 10.83 -5.28
N VAL A 371 -6.09 11.88 -4.49
CA VAL A 371 -7.12 12.52 -3.67
C VAL A 371 -7.72 13.68 -4.45
N ARG A 372 -9.03 13.65 -4.66
CA ARG A 372 -9.80 14.65 -5.41
C ARG A 372 -10.61 15.52 -4.46
N TRP A 373 -11.10 16.66 -4.94
CA TRP A 373 -12.02 17.49 -4.16
C TRP A 373 -13.32 16.77 -3.85
N GLY A 374 -13.87 16.02 -4.81
CA GLY A 374 -15.17 15.38 -4.63
C GLY A 374 -16.32 16.39 -4.50
N LYS A 375 -17.38 15.98 -3.81
CA LYS A 375 -18.59 16.79 -3.58
C LYS A 375 -18.36 17.74 -2.40
N SER A 376 -17.82 18.93 -2.66
CA SER A 376 -17.24 19.77 -1.60
C SER A 376 -17.62 21.24 -1.62
N ILE A 377 -17.59 21.86 -0.44
CA ILE A 377 -17.61 23.32 -0.25
C ILE A 377 -16.25 23.73 0.32
N TYR A 378 -15.57 24.66 -0.34
CA TYR A 378 -14.24 25.14 0.01
C TYR A 378 -14.31 26.55 0.62
N LEU A 379 -13.80 26.67 1.85
CA LEU A 379 -13.71 27.93 2.59
C LEU A 379 -12.29 28.45 2.69
N LYS A 380 -12.13 29.77 2.52
CA LYS A 380 -10.85 30.45 2.53
C LYS A 380 -10.76 31.55 3.60
N GLY A 381 -9.62 31.56 4.29
CA GLY A 381 -9.21 32.59 5.22
C GLY A 381 -8.49 33.73 4.53
N ALA A 382 -7.66 34.46 5.29
CA ALA A 382 -6.73 35.45 4.75
C ALA A 382 -5.79 34.83 3.69
N TYR A 383 -5.35 35.64 2.72
CA TYR A 383 -4.44 35.22 1.63
C TYR A 383 -4.92 34.02 0.79
N ASP A 384 -6.23 33.75 0.79
CA ASP A 384 -6.85 32.58 0.17
C ASP A 384 -6.37 31.23 0.74
N ASP A 385 -5.79 31.22 1.94
CA ASP A 385 -5.41 29.99 2.62
C ASP A 385 -6.65 29.18 3.02
N SER A 386 -6.56 27.86 2.91
CA SER A 386 -7.67 26.98 3.31
C SER A 386 -7.96 27.09 4.81
N VAL A 387 -9.24 27.26 5.14
CA VAL A 387 -9.75 27.21 6.53
C VAL A 387 -10.78 26.11 6.74
N GLY A 388 -11.09 25.35 5.69
CA GLY A 388 -11.96 24.19 5.76
C GLY A 388 -12.49 23.78 4.39
N VAL A 389 -12.69 22.49 4.21
CA VAL A 389 -13.27 21.88 3.03
C VAL A 389 -14.27 20.83 3.47
N ILE A 390 -15.55 21.20 3.42
CA ILE A 390 -16.63 20.29 3.77
C ILE A 390 -16.89 19.37 2.60
N THR A 391 -16.52 18.11 2.75
CA THR A 391 -16.66 17.06 1.73
C THR A 391 -17.77 16.10 2.11
N MET A 392 -18.61 15.74 1.14
CA MET A 392 -19.73 14.81 1.32
C MET A 392 -19.39 13.40 0.84
N HIS A 393 -19.52 12.43 1.74
CA HIS A 393 -19.24 11.00 1.50
C HIS A 393 -20.53 10.18 1.50
N ASP A 394 -20.71 9.33 0.50
CA ASP A 394 -21.87 8.43 0.41
C ASP A 394 -21.76 7.31 1.46
N THR A 395 -22.75 7.16 2.36
CA THR A 395 -22.77 6.07 3.36
C THR A 395 -23.79 4.98 3.03
N SER A 396 -24.99 5.38 2.63
CA SER A 396 -26.07 4.50 2.21
C SER A 396 -27.00 5.20 1.22
N SER A 397 -28.07 4.54 0.78
CA SER A 397 -29.02 5.17 -0.14
C SER A 397 -29.61 6.45 0.49
N LYS A 398 -29.30 7.60 -0.13
CA LYS A 398 -29.78 8.95 0.27
C LYS A 398 -29.30 9.46 1.64
N THR A 399 -28.25 8.87 2.19
CA THR A 399 -27.62 9.35 3.44
C THR A 399 -26.13 9.58 3.19
N TYR A 400 -25.62 10.67 3.74
CA TYR A 400 -24.27 11.15 3.48
C TYR A 400 -23.60 11.60 4.78
N THR A 401 -22.30 11.35 4.90
CA THR A 401 -21.48 11.87 6.01
C THR A 401 -20.67 13.06 5.52
N LEU A 402 -20.67 14.14 6.28
CA LEU A 402 -19.81 15.29 6.02
C LEU A 402 -18.52 15.21 6.84
N THR A 403 -17.40 15.56 6.22
CA THR A 403 -16.10 15.71 6.89
C THR A 403 -15.49 17.05 6.53
N ASP A 404 -14.73 17.65 7.44
CA ASP A 404 -13.92 18.85 7.16
C ASP A 404 -12.45 18.46 7.04
N GLN A 405 -11.75 19.02 6.05
CA GLN A 405 -10.35 18.74 5.76
C GLN A 405 -9.61 19.98 5.24
N VAL A 406 -8.29 19.91 5.22
CA VAL A 406 -7.44 21.02 4.77
C VAL A 406 -7.58 21.26 3.27
N GLY A 407 -7.65 20.21 2.46
CA GLY A 407 -7.73 20.31 1.00
C GLY A 407 -6.43 20.80 0.37
N ILE A 408 -6.14 22.10 0.46
CA ILE A 408 -4.87 22.68 -0.01
C ILE A 408 -4.01 23.06 1.20
N LYS A 409 -2.77 22.59 1.22
CA LYS A 409 -1.79 22.99 2.23
C LYS A 409 -1.64 24.51 2.25
N ARG A 410 -1.84 25.09 3.43
CA ARG A 410 -1.66 26.52 3.70
C ARG A 410 -0.24 26.92 3.34
N LYS A 411 -0.08 28.07 2.68
CA LYS A 411 1.23 28.58 2.25
C LYS A 411 1.90 29.40 3.34
N ASN A 412 1.12 30.12 4.13
CA ASN A 412 1.62 30.98 5.18
C ASN A 412 1.80 30.21 6.49
N SER A 413 2.80 30.63 7.26
CA SER A 413 3.01 30.14 8.64
C SER A 413 2.00 30.69 9.63
N ASP A 414 1.21 31.71 9.24
CA ASP A 414 0.11 32.18 10.06
C ASP A 414 -0.99 31.11 10.10
N SER A 415 -1.27 30.62 11.30
CA SER A 415 -2.23 29.55 11.51
C SER A 415 -3.66 30.08 11.68
N LYS A 416 -3.82 31.40 11.81
CA LYS A 416 -5.11 32.06 12.03
C LYS A 416 -6.01 32.01 10.80
N VAL A 417 -7.32 32.03 11.03
CA VAL A 417 -8.33 32.08 9.96
C VAL A 417 -8.24 33.40 9.17
N ASN A 418 -8.31 34.55 9.85
CA ASN A 418 -8.04 35.87 9.27
C ASN A 418 -7.68 36.87 10.38
N ASN A 419 -6.40 37.08 10.62
CA ASN A 419 -5.90 37.92 11.72
C ASN A 419 -6.44 39.37 11.69
N GLU A 420 -6.71 39.92 10.50
CA GLU A 420 -7.25 41.28 10.33
C GLU A 420 -8.69 41.40 10.86
N PHE A 421 -9.41 40.28 10.95
CA PHE A 421 -10.80 40.24 11.38
C PHE A 421 -10.97 40.16 12.91
N GLY A 422 -9.86 40.02 13.65
CA GLY A 422 -9.88 40.02 15.12
C GLY A 422 -10.78 38.93 15.70
N GLU A 423 -11.39 39.22 16.86
CA GLU A 423 -12.35 38.34 17.54
C GLU A 423 -13.72 38.26 16.83
N GLY A 424 -13.88 38.92 15.67
CA GLY A 424 -15.12 38.90 14.91
C GLY A 424 -15.39 37.51 14.31
N LEU A 425 -16.65 37.09 14.30
CA LEU A 425 -17.08 35.87 13.60
C LEU A 425 -16.74 35.97 12.12
N TYR A 426 -15.97 35.01 11.60
CA TYR A 426 -15.47 35.01 10.23
C TYR A 426 -16.20 34.01 9.33
N TYR A 427 -16.48 32.80 9.82
CA TYR A 427 -17.44 31.89 9.18
C TYR A 427 -18.21 31.07 10.21
N TRP A 428 -19.38 30.57 9.82
CA TRP A 428 -20.02 29.45 10.49
C TRP A 428 -20.75 28.57 9.50
N ILE A 429 -20.86 27.29 9.87
CA ILE A 429 -21.55 26.26 9.10
C ILE A 429 -22.55 25.60 10.03
N GLY A 430 -23.76 25.41 9.53
CA GLY A 430 -24.79 24.66 10.20
C GLY A 430 -25.61 23.84 9.24
N THR A 431 -26.56 23.11 9.81
CA THR A 431 -27.48 22.25 9.08
C THR A 431 -28.90 22.58 9.46
N LYS A 432 -29.80 22.50 8.48
CA LYS A 432 -31.23 22.64 8.70
C LYS A 432 -31.95 21.44 8.10
N LYS A 433 -32.64 20.70 8.96
CA LYS A 433 -33.48 19.57 8.54
C LYS A 433 -34.82 20.09 8.05
N LEU A 434 -35.24 19.60 6.89
CA LEU A 434 -36.55 19.91 6.33
C LEU A 434 -37.52 18.77 6.67
N ASP A 435 -38.17 18.89 7.82
CA ASP A 435 -39.06 17.85 8.36
C ASP A 435 -40.48 17.93 7.76
N GLN A 436 -40.79 19.02 7.06
CA GLN A 436 -42.05 19.24 6.36
C GLN A 436 -41.84 19.30 4.84
N PRO A 437 -42.85 18.95 4.02
CA PRO A 437 -42.76 19.08 2.56
C PRO A 437 -42.52 20.52 2.09
N THR A 438 -42.91 21.51 2.90
CA THR A 438 -42.72 22.93 2.65
C THR A 438 -42.37 23.63 3.96
N GLN A 439 -41.31 24.44 3.96
CA GLN A 439 -40.85 25.11 5.17
C GLN A 439 -40.26 26.49 4.88
N LEU A 440 -40.38 27.42 5.84
CA LEU A 440 -39.72 28.71 5.77
C LEU A 440 -38.21 28.55 6.03
N LEU A 441 -37.39 29.16 5.17
CA LEU A 441 -35.94 29.04 5.21
C LEU A 441 -35.34 29.77 6.43
N GLU A 442 -35.82 30.96 6.72
CA GLU A 442 -35.51 31.73 7.93
C GLU A 442 -36.68 31.60 8.91
N ASP A 443 -36.74 30.46 9.61
CA ASP A 443 -37.79 30.15 10.60
C ASP A 443 -37.19 30.15 12.00
N GLU A 444 -37.64 31.07 12.85
CA GLU A 444 -37.18 31.17 14.24
C GLU A 444 -37.53 29.94 15.08
N LEU A 445 -38.59 29.20 14.72
CA LEU A 445 -39.01 27.98 15.39
C LEU A 445 -38.25 26.74 14.92
N ASN A 446 -37.57 26.82 13.77
CA ASN A 446 -36.68 25.78 13.26
C ASN A 446 -35.33 26.41 12.80
N PRO A 447 -34.50 26.85 13.76
CA PRO A 447 -33.22 27.46 13.48
C PRO A 447 -32.22 26.42 12.98
N SER A 448 -31.26 26.86 12.17
CA SER A 448 -30.13 26.03 11.74
C SER A 448 -29.32 25.57 12.96
N GLN A 449 -29.02 24.28 13.03
CA GLN A 449 -28.11 23.71 14.02
C GLN A 449 -26.68 24.05 13.61
N ARG A 450 -26.00 24.91 14.38
CA ARG A 450 -24.59 25.23 14.13
C ARG A 450 -23.69 24.02 14.41
N LEU A 451 -22.84 23.68 13.44
CA LEU A 451 -21.85 22.61 13.54
C LEU A 451 -20.50 23.17 13.98
N ILE A 452 -20.06 24.23 13.29
CA ILE A 452 -18.78 24.87 13.57
C ILE A 452 -18.84 26.36 13.26
N SER A 453 -17.99 27.12 13.93
CA SER A 453 -17.75 28.53 13.65
C SER A 453 -16.32 28.90 14.01
N ALA A 454 -15.78 29.90 13.33
CA ALA A 454 -14.48 30.45 13.64
C ALA A 454 -14.50 31.98 13.63
N THR A 455 -13.75 32.58 14.56
CA THR A 455 -13.37 33.99 14.54
C THR A 455 -12.14 34.20 13.65
N GLY A 456 -11.78 35.46 13.39
CA GLY A 456 -10.54 35.77 12.67
C GLY A 456 -9.26 35.31 13.40
N GLN A 457 -9.27 35.29 14.73
CA GLN A 457 -8.13 34.90 15.56
C GLN A 457 -7.98 33.39 15.77
N ASP A 458 -9.03 32.62 15.48
CA ASP A 458 -8.99 31.16 15.67
C ASP A 458 -7.95 30.50 14.77
N ASP A 459 -7.32 29.44 15.29
CA ASP A 459 -6.41 28.59 14.53
C ASP A 459 -7.21 27.70 13.56
N ALA A 460 -6.95 27.86 12.27
CA ALA A 460 -7.74 27.21 11.23
C ALA A 460 -7.61 25.69 11.23
N LEU A 461 -6.40 25.15 11.49
CA LEU A 461 -6.20 23.70 11.52
C LEU A 461 -6.89 23.09 12.74
N SER A 462 -6.86 23.79 13.88
CA SER A 462 -7.58 23.38 15.09
C SER A 462 -9.09 23.37 14.85
N LYS A 463 -9.63 24.37 14.14
CA LYS A 463 -11.05 24.38 13.74
C LYS A 463 -11.43 23.22 12.83
N ILE A 464 -10.62 22.90 11.82
CA ILE A 464 -10.87 21.73 10.97
C ILE A 464 -10.91 20.44 11.82
N GLN A 465 -10.02 20.29 12.81
CA GLN A 465 -9.98 19.13 13.71
C GLN A 465 -11.14 19.08 14.71
N GLU A 466 -11.70 20.23 15.11
CA GLU A 466 -12.88 20.30 15.98
C GLU A 466 -14.14 19.76 15.28
N PHE A 467 -14.20 19.83 13.94
CA PHE A 467 -15.36 19.40 13.17
C PHE A 467 -15.64 17.91 13.39
N GLN A 468 -16.82 17.62 13.94
CA GLN A 468 -17.29 16.25 14.12
C GLN A 468 -18.07 15.79 12.87
N PRO A 469 -17.76 14.61 12.31
CA PRO A 469 -18.54 14.08 11.21
C PRO A 469 -20.03 14.00 11.54
N ILE A 470 -20.86 14.44 10.61
CA ILE A 470 -22.32 14.44 10.76
C ILE A 470 -23.00 13.74 9.59
N GLU A 471 -24.04 12.97 9.89
CA GLU A 471 -24.89 12.35 8.88
C GLU A 471 -26.06 13.26 8.50
N LEU A 472 -26.29 13.40 7.20
CA LEU A 472 -27.39 14.15 6.60
C LEU A 472 -28.13 13.30 5.59
N LYS A 473 -29.41 13.62 5.38
CA LYS A 473 -30.25 12.96 4.39
C LYS A 473 -30.39 13.84 3.15
N GLU A 474 -30.66 13.20 2.01
CA GLU A 474 -31.06 13.91 0.80
C GLU A 474 -32.23 14.86 1.08
N GLY A 475 -32.08 16.12 0.66
CA GLY A 475 -33.05 17.19 0.92
C GLY A 475 -32.92 17.88 2.29
N ASP A 476 -31.91 17.56 3.10
CA ASP A 476 -31.47 18.43 4.19
C ASP A 476 -30.67 19.62 3.63
N LEU A 477 -30.55 20.70 4.39
CA LEU A 477 -29.84 21.91 3.99
C LEU A 477 -28.57 22.12 4.80
N ILE A 478 -27.53 22.62 4.13
CA ILE A 478 -26.39 23.31 4.73
C ILE A 478 -26.71 24.80 4.75
N ASP A 479 -26.52 25.42 5.90
CA ASP A 479 -26.58 26.87 6.10
C ASP A 479 -25.16 27.36 6.36
N LEU A 480 -24.64 28.20 5.48
CA LEU A 480 -23.27 28.66 5.52
C LEU A 480 -23.23 30.17 5.50
N TRP A 481 -22.52 30.73 6.47
CA TRP A 481 -22.24 32.15 6.55
C TRP A 481 -20.75 32.40 6.45
N HIS A 482 -20.37 33.38 5.63
CA HIS A 482 -18.97 33.80 5.50
C HIS A 482 -18.87 35.34 5.48
N ALA A 483 -17.98 35.90 6.30
CA ALA A 483 -17.79 37.35 6.42
C ALA A 483 -17.36 37.99 5.09
N GLU A 484 -16.53 37.26 4.33
CA GLU A 484 -16.05 37.62 3.00
C GLU A 484 -16.64 36.66 1.95
N PRO A 485 -17.76 36.99 1.29
CA PRO A 485 -18.52 36.01 0.49
C PRO A 485 -17.75 35.45 -0.71
N LYS A 486 -16.74 36.17 -1.22
CA LYS A 486 -15.88 35.70 -2.33
C LYS A 486 -14.93 34.56 -1.94
N ARG A 487 -14.82 34.26 -0.64
CA ARG A 487 -13.95 33.22 -0.07
C ARG A 487 -14.71 31.93 0.30
N ASN A 488 -15.95 31.80 -0.16
CA ASN A 488 -16.76 30.59 -0.09
C ASN A 488 -16.98 30.09 -1.52
N SER A 489 -16.53 28.88 -1.85
CA SER A 489 -16.66 28.32 -3.19
C SER A 489 -17.28 26.94 -3.15
N LEU A 490 -18.20 26.66 -4.07
CA LEU A 490 -18.72 25.33 -4.31
C LEU A 490 -17.80 24.62 -5.31
N ILE A 491 -17.42 23.37 -5.03
CA ILE A 491 -16.65 22.57 -5.97
C ILE A 491 -17.61 21.79 -6.88
N VAL A 492 -17.47 22.02 -8.19
CA VAL A 492 -18.22 21.30 -9.23
C VAL A 492 -17.24 20.81 -10.29
N ASN A 493 -17.22 19.50 -10.53
CA ASN A 493 -16.28 18.85 -11.45
C ASN A 493 -14.82 19.27 -11.18
N GLU A 494 -14.38 19.22 -9.91
CA GLU A 494 -13.03 19.59 -9.47
C GLU A 494 -12.65 21.08 -9.67
N ASN A 495 -13.61 21.94 -10.02
CA ASN A 495 -13.40 23.38 -10.20
C ASN A 495 -14.16 24.20 -9.15
N GLU A 496 -13.59 25.32 -8.73
CA GLU A 496 -14.23 26.27 -7.84
C GLU A 496 -15.26 27.13 -8.59
N LEU A 497 -16.50 27.18 -8.09
CA LEU A 497 -17.58 28.03 -8.57
C LEU A 497 -18.11 28.93 -7.46
N GLN A 498 -18.51 30.15 -7.84
CA GLN A 498 -19.11 31.13 -6.95
C GLN A 498 -20.64 31.09 -7.09
N GLU A 499 -21.31 30.51 -6.11
CA GLU A 499 -22.75 30.19 -6.18
C GLU A 499 -23.60 30.89 -5.10
N ASN A 500 -23.02 31.88 -4.43
CA ASN A 500 -23.64 32.63 -3.35
C ASN A 500 -24.12 34.04 -3.74
N ALA A 501 -24.02 34.42 -5.02
CA ALA A 501 -24.37 35.76 -5.51
C ALA A 501 -23.71 36.92 -4.72
N GLU A 502 -22.47 36.72 -4.24
CA GLU A 502 -21.74 37.64 -3.35
C GLU A 502 -22.45 37.95 -2.01
N LEU A 503 -23.39 37.10 -1.57
CA LEU A 503 -24.05 37.20 -0.28
C LEU A 503 -23.30 36.41 0.80
N LYS A 504 -23.34 36.92 2.03
CA LYS A 504 -22.69 36.28 3.19
C LYS A 504 -23.34 34.94 3.55
N ASN A 505 -24.67 34.84 3.40
CA ASN A 505 -25.44 33.63 3.72
C ASN A 505 -25.72 32.84 2.45
N THR A 506 -25.42 31.55 2.47
CA THR A 506 -25.66 30.63 1.37
C THR A 506 -26.26 29.35 1.91
N TYR A 507 -27.27 28.84 1.22
CA TYR A 507 -27.87 27.56 1.54
C TYR A 507 -27.60 26.57 0.43
N TYR A 508 -27.30 25.33 0.81
CA TYR A 508 -27.12 24.24 -0.14
C TYR A 508 -27.99 23.05 0.23
N GLU A 509 -28.76 22.54 -0.72
CA GLU A 509 -29.43 21.26 -0.59
C GLU A 509 -28.41 20.11 -0.71
N VAL A 510 -28.51 19.15 0.19
CA VAL A 510 -27.81 17.87 0.10
C VAL A 510 -28.48 16.98 -0.94
N THR A 511 -27.80 16.69 -2.05
CA THR A 511 -28.32 15.86 -3.16
C THR A 511 -27.36 14.72 -3.49
N LYS A 512 -27.82 13.71 -4.24
CA LYS A 512 -26.95 12.63 -4.73
C LYS A 512 -25.74 13.14 -5.53
N SER A 513 -25.93 14.21 -6.31
CA SER A 513 -24.88 14.82 -7.12
C SER A 513 -23.92 15.72 -6.34
N GLY A 514 -24.21 16.08 -5.10
CA GLY A 514 -23.43 17.07 -4.34
C GLY A 514 -24.31 18.10 -3.65
N PHE A 515 -23.68 19.21 -3.28
CA PHE A 515 -24.36 20.37 -2.74
C PHE A 515 -24.98 21.19 -3.86
N GLN A 516 -26.30 21.40 -3.81
CA GLN A 516 -27.03 22.21 -4.79
C GLN A 516 -27.37 23.58 -4.16
N PRO A 517 -26.85 24.70 -4.67
CA PRO A 517 -27.15 26.02 -4.11
C PRO A 517 -28.62 26.37 -4.27
N LEU A 518 -29.24 26.87 -3.20
CA LEU A 518 -30.55 27.50 -3.23
C LEU A 518 -30.43 28.90 -3.81
N ARG A 519 -31.44 29.29 -4.59
CA ARG A 519 -31.53 30.61 -5.23
C ARG A 519 -32.51 31.53 -4.53
N ILE A 520 -33.40 30.96 -3.71
CA ILE A 520 -34.52 31.66 -3.11
C ILE A 520 -34.12 32.81 -2.18
N ASN A 521 -32.93 32.80 -1.58
CA ASN A 521 -32.41 33.88 -0.73
C ASN A 521 -31.43 34.82 -1.48
N GLN A 522 -31.30 34.67 -2.80
CA GLN A 522 -30.32 35.38 -3.65
C GLN A 522 -30.98 36.27 -4.71
N LEU A 523 -32.29 36.51 -4.60
CA LEU A 523 -33.06 37.28 -5.55
C LEU A 523 -32.94 38.78 -5.26
N GLN A 524 -33.11 39.58 -6.32
CA GLN A 524 -33.10 41.04 -6.20
C GLN A 524 -34.53 41.54 -6.19
N THR A 525 -34.85 42.42 -5.24
CA THR A 525 -36.15 43.08 -5.17
C THR A 525 -36.20 44.26 -6.12
N LYS A 526 -37.40 44.58 -6.63
CA LYS A 526 -37.65 45.74 -7.49
C LYS A 526 -38.62 46.70 -6.81
N GLU A 527 -38.54 47.97 -7.21
CA GLU A 527 -39.58 48.94 -6.86
C GLU A 527 -40.81 48.68 -7.74
N ALA A 528 -41.81 48.03 -7.17
CA ALA A 528 -43.08 47.78 -7.85
C ALA A 528 -43.96 49.05 -7.81
N THR A 529 -44.92 49.17 -8.72
CA THR A 529 -45.89 50.28 -8.74
C THR A 529 -47.32 49.78 -8.66
N THR A 530 -48.17 50.48 -7.91
CA THR A 530 -49.62 50.21 -7.86
C THR A 530 -50.42 51.51 -7.83
N LEU A 531 -51.75 51.43 -7.95
CA LEU A 531 -52.63 52.61 -7.93
C LEU A 531 -53.13 52.90 -6.50
N LEU A 532 -53.44 54.17 -6.24
CA LEU A 532 -54.08 54.58 -5.01
C LEU A 532 -55.43 53.87 -4.84
N ARG A 533 -55.63 53.26 -3.67
CA ARG A 533 -56.77 52.43 -3.27
C ARG A 533 -56.89 51.07 -3.98
N THR A 534 -55.82 50.57 -4.61
CA THR A 534 -55.79 49.15 -5.01
C THR A 534 -56.02 48.27 -3.79
N THR A 535 -56.91 47.28 -3.93
CA THR A 535 -57.29 46.39 -2.84
C THR A 535 -56.23 45.33 -2.57
N PRO A 536 -56.16 44.75 -1.36
CA PRO A 536 -55.25 43.63 -1.08
C PRO A 536 -55.43 42.44 -2.03
N GLN A 537 -56.66 42.12 -2.44
CA GLN A 537 -56.92 41.02 -3.38
C GLN A 537 -56.30 41.30 -4.76
N GLU A 538 -56.48 42.52 -5.30
CA GLU A 538 -55.89 42.89 -6.58
C GLU A 538 -54.36 42.88 -6.53
N LEU A 539 -53.76 43.30 -5.41
CA LEU A 539 -52.31 43.20 -5.20
C LEU A 539 -51.83 41.75 -5.16
N GLU A 540 -52.55 40.88 -4.45
CA GLU A 540 -52.25 39.46 -4.37
C GLU A 540 -52.30 38.80 -5.76
N GLU A 541 -53.38 39.01 -6.51
CA GLU A 541 -53.54 38.49 -7.88
C GLU A 541 -52.44 39.03 -8.82
N ASP A 542 -52.08 40.31 -8.71
CA ASP A 542 -50.98 40.90 -9.46
C ASP A 542 -49.63 40.27 -9.09
N PHE A 543 -49.35 40.00 -7.81
CA PHE A 543 -48.10 39.33 -7.42
C PHE A 543 -48.04 37.88 -7.91
N MET A 544 -49.15 37.14 -7.80
CA MET A 544 -49.21 35.75 -8.25
C MET A 544 -49.03 35.61 -9.76
N ASN A 545 -49.54 36.56 -10.56
CA ASN A 545 -49.43 36.53 -12.01
C ASN A 545 -48.20 37.26 -12.55
N ASN A 546 -47.70 38.28 -11.84
CA ASN A 546 -46.66 39.19 -12.30
C ASN A 546 -45.51 39.32 -11.29
N MET A 547 -45.06 38.23 -10.67
CA MET A 547 -43.96 38.23 -9.69
C MET A 547 -42.72 39.03 -10.15
N ALA A 548 -42.38 38.99 -11.45
CA ALA A 548 -41.23 39.70 -12.03
C ALA A 548 -41.26 41.23 -11.86
N LYS A 549 -42.44 41.80 -11.58
CA LYS A 549 -42.65 43.21 -11.20
C LYS A 549 -42.08 43.54 -9.82
N TYR A 550 -42.08 42.55 -8.92
CA TYR A 550 -41.71 42.71 -7.51
C TYR A 550 -40.31 42.16 -7.22
N ILE A 551 -39.97 41.02 -7.82
CA ILE A 551 -38.71 40.29 -7.57
C ILE A 551 -38.14 39.81 -8.90
N ASP A 552 -36.84 40.03 -9.11
CA ASP A 552 -36.10 39.42 -10.21
C ASP A 552 -35.78 37.96 -9.90
N SER A 553 -36.48 37.04 -10.55
CA SER A 553 -36.21 35.60 -10.42
C SER A 553 -34.93 35.17 -11.14
N LYS A 554 -34.25 36.06 -11.88
CA LYS A 554 -33.04 35.76 -12.67
C LYS A 554 -33.22 34.57 -13.64
N GLY A 555 -34.46 34.28 -14.05
CA GLY A 555 -34.80 33.15 -14.93
C GLY A 555 -34.89 31.78 -14.23
N TYR A 556 -34.86 31.73 -12.90
CA TYR A 556 -35.01 30.48 -12.15
C TYR A 556 -36.46 29.98 -12.15
N ASN A 557 -36.74 28.98 -13.00
CA ASN A 557 -38.09 28.43 -13.19
C ASN A 557 -38.63 27.67 -11.96
N GLN A 558 -37.74 27.23 -11.06
CA GLN A 558 -38.14 26.54 -9.82
C GLN A 558 -38.69 27.49 -8.75
N ILE A 559 -38.64 28.82 -8.99
CA ILE A 559 -39.11 29.84 -8.07
C ILE A 559 -40.51 30.32 -8.46
N LYS A 560 -41.42 30.35 -7.49
CA LYS A 560 -42.82 30.75 -7.68
C LYS A 560 -43.29 31.73 -6.60
N PRO A 561 -44.24 32.63 -6.91
CA PRO A 561 -44.87 33.48 -5.90
C PRO A 561 -45.76 32.63 -4.99
N VAL A 562 -45.87 33.02 -3.72
CA VAL A 562 -46.75 32.37 -2.73
C VAL A 562 -47.85 33.31 -2.28
N LYS A 563 -47.50 34.46 -1.70
CA LYS A 563 -48.44 35.48 -1.22
C LYS A 563 -47.78 36.77 -0.75
N PHE A 564 -48.56 37.82 -0.49
CA PHE A 564 -48.17 38.89 0.43
C PHE A 564 -48.23 38.41 1.89
N ILE A 565 -47.21 38.81 2.66
CA ILE A 565 -47.15 38.66 4.12
C ILE A 565 -47.63 39.94 4.80
N SER A 566 -47.26 41.09 4.25
CA SER A 566 -47.78 42.39 4.64
C SER A 566 -48.01 43.27 3.40
N PHE A 567 -49.18 43.90 3.34
CA PHE A 567 -49.57 44.73 2.21
C PHE A 567 -49.07 46.18 2.36
N PRO A 568 -48.77 46.89 1.26
CA PRO A 568 -48.50 48.32 1.29
C PRO A 568 -49.78 49.11 1.66
N ASP A 569 -49.62 50.27 2.31
CA ASP A 569 -50.74 51.18 2.60
C ASP A 569 -51.17 51.93 1.32
N THR A 570 -52.08 51.33 0.55
CA THR A 570 -52.57 51.92 -0.71
C THR A 570 -53.49 53.13 -0.51
N THR A 571 -53.77 53.55 0.73
CA THR A 571 -54.53 54.79 0.99
C THR A 571 -53.67 56.05 0.93
N LYS A 572 -52.33 55.88 0.92
CA LYS A 572 -51.37 56.97 0.87
C LYS A 572 -50.49 56.86 -0.38
N PRO A 573 -50.31 57.96 -1.14
CA PRO A 573 -49.40 57.94 -2.27
C PRO A 573 -47.93 57.85 -1.83
N GLY A 574 -47.07 57.44 -2.77
CA GLY A 574 -45.62 57.32 -2.57
C GLY A 574 -45.17 55.90 -2.21
N LYS A 575 -43.90 55.77 -1.83
CA LYS A 575 -43.28 54.47 -1.50
C LYS A 575 -43.83 53.94 -0.18
N GLN A 576 -44.43 52.75 -0.24
CA GLN A 576 -44.95 52.03 0.91
C GLN A 576 -44.18 50.70 1.05
N PRO A 577 -43.75 50.33 2.28
CA PRO A 577 -43.13 49.04 2.51
C PRO A 577 -44.17 47.92 2.41
N ALA A 578 -43.74 46.76 1.93
CA ALA A 578 -44.53 45.53 1.93
C ALA A 578 -43.60 44.32 2.05
N LYS A 579 -44.17 43.17 2.36
CA LYS A 579 -43.43 41.89 2.43
C LYS A 579 -44.15 40.85 1.61
N VAL A 580 -43.41 40.13 0.77
CA VAL A 580 -43.92 39.05 -0.08
C VAL A 580 -43.17 37.76 0.19
N ARG A 581 -43.84 36.64 -0.02
CA ARG A 581 -43.29 35.31 0.11
C ARG A 581 -43.17 34.63 -1.24
N VAL A 582 -42.03 34.01 -1.45
CA VAL A 582 -41.72 33.19 -2.62
C VAL A 582 -41.33 31.78 -2.17
N GLU A 583 -41.38 30.84 -3.09
CA GLU A 583 -41.04 29.44 -2.86
C GLU A 583 -40.09 28.92 -3.94
N GLU A 584 -39.09 28.13 -3.54
CA GLU A 584 -38.25 27.34 -4.44
C GLU A 584 -38.54 25.85 -4.23
N THR A 585 -38.75 25.13 -5.34
CA THR A 585 -38.83 23.65 -5.32
C THR A 585 -37.44 23.05 -5.47
N LEU A 586 -37.03 22.27 -4.48
CA LEU A 586 -35.72 21.62 -4.38
C LEU A 586 -35.63 20.34 -5.23
N GLN A 587 -34.43 19.79 -5.45
CA GLN A 587 -34.24 18.56 -6.23
C GLN A 587 -34.87 17.34 -5.54
N SER A 588 -34.88 17.31 -4.21
CA SER A 588 -35.59 16.30 -3.41
C SER A 588 -37.11 16.34 -3.58
N GLY A 589 -37.66 17.39 -4.21
CA GLY A 589 -39.10 17.65 -4.33
C GLY A 589 -39.70 18.39 -3.13
N LYS A 590 -38.92 18.60 -2.05
CA LYS A 590 -39.30 19.51 -0.96
C LYS A 590 -39.32 20.95 -1.44
N LYS A 591 -39.94 21.83 -0.66
CA LYS A 591 -40.06 23.25 -0.97
C LYS A 591 -39.56 24.11 0.18
N VAL A 592 -38.89 25.20 -0.17
CA VAL A 592 -38.41 26.20 0.77
C VAL A 592 -39.02 27.55 0.44
N GLN A 593 -39.50 28.26 1.47
CA GLN A 593 -40.09 29.58 1.32
C GLN A 593 -39.15 30.65 1.88
N PHE A 594 -39.20 31.85 1.31
CA PHE A 594 -38.43 33.00 1.78
C PHE A 594 -39.27 34.28 1.68
N ASP A 595 -39.11 35.16 2.66
CA ASP A 595 -39.82 36.42 2.75
C ASP A 595 -38.90 37.58 2.31
N TYR A 596 -39.35 38.35 1.33
CA TYR A 596 -38.65 39.54 0.86
C TYR A 596 -39.36 40.81 1.31
N ASP A 597 -38.60 41.72 1.91
CA ASP A 597 -39.01 43.11 2.08
C ASP A 597 -38.90 43.84 0.73
N ILE A 598 -40.02 44.42 0.29
CA ILE A 598 -40.15 45.11 -0.99
C ILE A 598 -40.67 46.54 -0.79
N GLN A 599 -40.50 47.36 -1.83
CA GLN A 599 -41.03 48.72 -1.88
C GLN A 599 -42.07 48.81 -3.00
N VAL A 600 -43.27 49.30 -2.67
CA VAL A 600 -44.35 49.51 -3.63
C VAL A 600 -44.66 51.00 -3.70
N ASN A 601 -44.43 51.62 -4.86
CA ASN A 601 -44.79 53.00 -5.12
C ASN A 601 -46.27 53.12 -5.51
N VAL A 602 -47.07 53.70 -4.62
CA VAL A 602 -48.50 53.93 -4.80
C VAL A 602 -48.70 55.25 -5.57
N LYS A 603 -49.10 55.15 -6.83
CA LYS A 603 -49.36 56.30 -7.69
C LYS A 603 -50.77 56.83 -7.45
N ASN A 604 -50.88 58.12 -7.13
CA ASN A 604 -52.15 58.82 -7.23
C ASN A 604 -52.36 59.20 -8.69
N GLU A 605 -53.31 58.57 -9.39
CA GLU A 605 -53.69 58.95 -10.76
C GLU A 605 -55.20 59.28 -10.83
N TRP A 606 -55.81 59.61 -9.69
CA TRP A 606 -57.23 59.93 -9.61
C TRP A 606 -57.54 61.28 -10.27
N VAL A 607 -58.52 61.27 -11.17
CA VAL A 607 -59.07 62.49 -11.78
C VAL A 607 -59.97 63.19 -10.77
N HIS A 608 -59.56 64.38 -10.33
CA HIS A 608 -60.36 65.25 -9.47
C HIS A 608 -60.53 66.60 -10.16
N VAL A 609 -61.77 66.99 -10.49
CA VAL A 609 -62.06 68.22 -11.24
C VAL A 609 -63.15 69.05 -10.57
N THR A 610 -63.10 70.37 -10.76
CA THR A 610 -64.21 71.29 -10.51
C THR A 610 -64.71 71.81 -11.85
N ILE A 611 -66.00 71.69 -12.11
CA ILE A 611 -66.64 72.10 -13.37
C ILE A 611 -67.88 72.96 -13.10
N PRO A 612 -68.22 73.90 -14.00
CA PRO A 612 -69.51 74.58 -13.95
C PRO A 612 -70.63 73.60 -14.34
N THR A 613 -71.69 73.55 -13.55
CA THR A 613 -72.89 72.72 -13.85
C THR A 613 -73.98 73.51 -14.56
N LYS A 614 -73.91 74.84 -14.54
CA LYS A 614 -74.78 75.76 -15.29
C LYS A 614 -73.96 76.93 -15.82
N MET A 615 -74.19 77.29 -17.08
CA MET A 615 -73.53 78.43 -17.73
C MET A 615 -74.58 79.26 -18.46
N LEU A 616 -74.62 80.55 -18.16
CA LEU A 616 -75.56 81.54 -18.65
C LEU A 616 -74.85 82.47 -19.64
N PHE A 617 -75.51 82.76 -20.74
CA PHE A 617 -75.12 83.79 -21.69
C PHE A 617 -76.36 84.61 -22.04
N PHE A 618 -76.16 85.84 -22.47
CA PHE A 618 -77.23 86.78 -22.76
C PHE A 618 -76.79 87.81 -23.80
N SER A 619 -77.73 88.50 -24.42
CA SER A 619 -77.43 89.65 -25.28
C SER A 619 -76.79 90.78 -24.46
N ASP A 620 -75.73 91.39 -24.98
CA ASP A 620 -75.05 92.50 -24.33
C ASP A 620 -76.01 93.67 -24.09
N LYS A 621 -75.81 94.37 -22.97
CA LYS A 621 -76.70 95.46 -22.56
C LYS A 621 -76.61 96.66 -23.50
N ASP A 622 -75.40 96.96 -23.97
CA ASP A 622 -75.10 98.14 -24.77
C ASP A 622 -75.11 97.79 -26.27
N HIS A 623 -74.82 96.54 -26.62
CA HIS A 623 -74.82 95.99 -27.99
C HIS A 623 -75.69 94.73 -28.08
N LYS A 624 -77.02 94.87 -28.10
CA LYS A 624 -77.96 93.73 -28.03
C LYS A 624 -77.81 92.69 -29.14
N GLU A 625 -77.15 93.06 -30.24
CA GLU A 625 -76.76 92.18 -31.33
C GLU A 625 -75.58 91.26 -30.98
N LYS A 626 -74.88 91.50 -29.87
CA LYS A 626 -73.80 90.66 -29.35
C LYS A 626 -74.30 89.77 -28.22
N VAL A 627 -73.77 88.56 -28.14
CA VAL A 627 -73.95 87.66 -27.00
C VAL A 627 -72.68 87.65 -26.16
N THR A 628 -72.86 87.67 -24.84
CA THR A 628 -71.77 87.61 -23.86
C THR A 628 -72.14 86.68 -22.71
N SER A 629 -71.13 86.21 -21.99
CA SER A 629 -71.29 85.52 -20.71
C SER A 629 -70.25 85.99 -19.70
N GLN A 630 -70.47 85.65 -18.44
CA GLN A 630 -69.37 85.63 -17.47
C GLN A 630 -68.35 84.53 -17.82
N LYS A 631 -67.20 84.57 -17.16
CA LYS A 631 -66.16 83.53 -17.25
C LYS A 631 -66.45 82.40 -16.26
N TYR A 632 -66.53 81.18 -16.76
CA TYR A 632 -66.77 79.96 -15.99
C TYR A 632 -65.49 79.19 -15.80
N LYS A 633 -65.17 78.82 -14.57
CA LYS A 633 -63.89 78.17 -14.24
C LYS A 633 -64.02 76.65 -14.30
N ILE A 634 -63.18 76.01 -15.10
CA ILE A 634 -62.86 74.58 -14.94
C ILE A 634 -61.50 74.46 -14.24
N LYS A 635 -61.38 73.52 -13.29
CA LYS A 635 -60.14 73.32 -12.53
C LYS A 635 -59.79 71.84 -12.44
N ASN A 636 -58.53 71.53 -12.68
CA ASN A 636 -57.94 70.24 -12.36
C ASN A 636 -57.43 70.29 -10.92
N ASN A 637 -58.10 69.60 -10.00
CA ASN A 637 -57.69 69.47 -8.61
C ASN A 637 -56.81 68.23 -8.37
N SER A 638 -56.54 67.42 -9.38
CA SER A 638 -55.64 66.26 -9.30
C SER A 638 -54.24 66.72 -8.88
N ASP A 639 -53.49 65.86 -8.18
CA ASP A 639 -52.18 66.22 -7.63
C ASP A 639 -51.07 66.24 -8.68
N ASN A 640 -51.13 65.32 -9.64
CA ASN A 640 -50.07 65.01 -10.59
C ASN A 640 -50.59 64.54 -11.97
N THR A 641 -51.92 64.44 -12.15
CA THR A 641 -52.53 64.01 -13.41
C THR A 641 -52.84 65.20 -14.31
N THR A 642 -52.24 65.26 -15.50
CA THR A 642 -52.62 66.25 -16.53
C THR A 642 -53.86 65.75 -17.27
N LEU A 643 -54.83 66.65 -17.51
CA LEU A 643 -56.09 66.30 -18.17
C LEU A 643 -56.20 66.99 -19.52
N ASN A 644 -56.54 66.23 -20.56
CA ASN A 644 -57.05 66.80 -21.80
C ASN A 644 -58.56 67.05 -21.65
N VAL A 645 -58.99 68.31 -21.80
CA VAL A 645 -60.40 68.71 -21.72
C VAL A 645 -60.91 69.00 -23.12
N SER A 646 -61.94 68.27 -23.54
CA SER A 646 -62.58 68.44 -24.85
C SER A 646 -64.08 68.65 -24.70
N MET A 647 -64.67 69.43 -25.61
CA MET A 647 -66.10 69.37 -25.84
C MET A 647 -66.36 68.10 -26.66
N ALA A 648 -67.14 67.16 -26.13
CA ALA A 648 -67.51 65.94 -26.84
C ALA A 648 -68.70 66.18 -27.77
N SER A 649 -69.70 66.92 -27.31
CA SER A 649 -70.91 67.26 -28.07
C SER A 649 -71.61 68.49 -27.50
N PHE A 650 -72.44 69.12 -28.33
CA PHE A 650 -73.31 70.24 -27.98
C PHE A 650 -74.73 69.93 -28.46
N LEU A 651 -75.72 70.04 -27.57
CA LEU A 651 -77.12 69.71 -27.84
C LEU A 651 -77.97 70.96 -27.61
N VAL A 652 -78.84 71.29 -28.56
CA VAL A 652 -79.83 72.37 -28.39
C VAL A 652 -81.08 71.75 -27.77
N ASN A 653 -81.61 72.36 -26.71
CA ASN A 653 -82.82 71.85 -26.07
C ASN A 653 -84.05 72.13 -26.97
N GLN A 654 -85.05 71.24 -26.93
CA GLN A 654 -86.30 71.39 -27.65
C GLN A 654 -87.08 72.65 -27.25
N ASP A 655 -86.92 73.09 -25.99
CA ASP A 655 -87.55 74.30 -25.45
C ASP A 655 -86.81 75.60 -25.80
N SER A 656 -85.71 75.52 -26.56
CA SER A 656 -84.97 76.70 -27.01
C SER A 656 -85.77 77.46 -28.08
N GLU A 657 -86.13 78.70 -27.79
CA GLU A 657 -86.88 79.60 -28.68
C GLU A 657 -85.97 80.30 -29.71
N VAL A 658 -84.65 80.08 -29.61
CA VAL A 658 -83.63 80.63 -30.50
C VAL A 658 -82.95 79.52 -31.29
N ALA A 659 -82.84 79.69 -32.61
CA ALA A 659 -82.11 78.77 -33.48
C ALA A 659 -80.59 79.01 -33.41
N TYR A 660 -79.82 77.98 -33.08
CA TYR A 660 -78.36 78.03 -33.05
C TYR A 660 -77.82 77.76 -34.46
N LEU A 661 -77.23 78.79 -35.07
CA LEU A 661 -76.73 78.72 -36.43
C LEU A 661 -75.39 77.96 -36.48
N SER A 662 -75.19 77.23 -37.56
CA SER A 662 -73.93 76.60 -37.95
C SER A 662 -73.04 77.55 -38.74
N GLU A 663 -71.73 77.27 -38.79
CA GLU A 663 -70.77 78.07 -39.57
C GLU A 663 -71.12 78.15 -41.07
N GLN A 664 -71.82 77.15 -41.61
CA GLN A 664 -72.17 77.07 -43.03
C GLN A 664 -73.44 77.84 -43.40
N GLU A 665 -74.30 78.13 -42.43
CA GLU A 665 -75.50 78.93 -42.66
C GLU A 665 -75.12 80.39 -42.87
N SER A 666 -75.81 81.10 -43.76
CA SER A 666 -75.63 82.55 -43.92
C SER A 666 -76.31 83.31 -42.78
N ASP A 667 -75.79 84.49 -42.43
CA ASP A 667 -76.45 85.36 -41.45
C ASP A 667 -77.87 85.73 -41.91
N PRO A 668 -78.89 85.56 -41.06
CA PRO A 668 -80.26 85.90 -41.41
C PRO A 668 -80.45 87.42 -41.47
N THR A 669 -81.47 87.86 -42.20
CA THR A 669 -81.92 89.25 -42.18
C THR A 669 -82.32 89.68 -40.76
N GLU A 670 -81.97 90.91 -40.37
CA GLU A 670 -82.23 91.45 -39.03
C GLU A 670 -83.70 91.27 -38.61
N GLY A 671 -83.95 90.58 -37.48
CA GLY A 671 -85.28 90.28 -36.95
C GLY A 671 -85.58 88.80 -36.70
N THR A 672 -84.68 87.87 -37.04
CA THR A 672 -84.87 86.42 -36.82
C THR A 672 -84.29 85.99 -35.46
N ALA A 673 -85.06 85.23 -34.67
CA ALA A 673 -84.61 84.66 -33.39
C ALA A 673 -83.57 83.55 -33.61
N SER A 674 -82.34 83.96 -33.95
CA SER A 674 -81.22 83.08 -34.23
C SER A 674 -79.93 83.61 -33.59
N LEU A 675 -79.00 82.70 -33.31
CA LEU A 675 -77.79 82.95 -32.54
C LEU A 675 -76.60 82.24 -33.18
N ARG A 676 -75.47 82.95 -33.32
CA ARG A 676 -74.14 82.35 -33.46
C ARG A 676 -73.44 82.36 -32.11
N LEU A 677 -73.35 81.21 -31.46
CA LEU A 677 -72.71 81.10 -30.14
C LEU A 677 -71.29 80.56 -30.27
N ASN A 678 -70.29 81.35 -29.93
CA ASN A 678 -68.89 80.92 -29.91
C ASN A 678 -68.50 80.48 -28.50
N LEU A 679 -67.63 79.47 -28.40
CA LEU A 679 -66.99 79.07 -27.15
C LEU A 679 -65.54 79.57 -27.13
N ASN A 680 -65.25 80.37 -26.13
CA ASN A 680 -63.92 80.89 -25.85
C ASN A 680 -63.31 80.16 -24.65
N VAL A 681 -62.01 79.87 -24.75
CA VAL A 681 -61.21 79.27 -23.68
C VAL A 681 -60.03 80.19 -23.40
N ASP A 682 -59.89 80.65 -22.16
CA ASP A 682 -58.89 81.64 -21.72
C ASP A 682 -58.85 82.88 -22.63
N GLY A 683 -60.03 83.35 -23.03
CA GLY A 683 -60.21 84.53 -23.88
C GLY A 683 -59.95 84.29 -25.38
N LYS A 684 -59.59 83.08 -25.81
CA LYS A 684 -59.39 82.72 -27.22
C LYS A 684 -60.58 81.92 -27.74
N GLN A 685 -61.11 82.31 -28.90
CA GLN A 685 -62.16 81.54 -29.57
C GLN A 685 -61.64 80.16 -29.97
N LYS A 686 -62.31 79.11 -29.49
CA LYS A 686 -61.97 77.70 -29.75
C LYS A 686 -62.96 77.02 -30.67
N ILE A 687 -64.24 77.37 -30.54
CA ILE A 687 -65.31 76.86 -31.40
C ILE A 687 -66.13 78.06 -31.87
N THR A 688 -66.37 78.15 -33.17
CA THR A 688 -67.25 79.16 -33.76
C THR A 688 -68.61 78.53 -34.00
N SER A 689 -69.69 79.27 -33.72
CA SER A 689 -71.06 78.89 -34.08
C SER A 689 -71.49 77.50 -33.56
N LEU A 690 -71.41 77.30 -32.24
CA LEU A 690 -71.91 76.11 -31.55
C LEU A 690 -73.37 75.81 -31.93
N ASN A 691 -73.60 74.59 -32.40
CA ASN A 691 -74.91 74.05 -32.76
C ASN A 691 -74.93 72.52 -32.56
N ALA A 692 -76.05 71.87 -32.88
CA ALA A 692 -76.22 70.41 -32.69
C ALA A 692 -75.24 69.55 -33.53
N ALA A 693 -74.69 70.07 -34.63
CA ALA A 693 -73.71 69.40 -35.48
C ALA A 693 -72.24 69.71 -35.08
N SER A 694 -72.00 70.46 -33.99
CA SER A 694 -70.65 70.74 -33.49
C SER A 694 -69.87 69.46 -33.21
N LYS A 695 -68.71 69.30 -33.86
CA LYS A 695 -67.84 68.13 -33.69
C LYS A 695 -67.01 68.23 -32.41
N SER A 696 -66.63 67.06 -31.89
CA SER A 696 -65.74 67.01 -30.72
C SER A 696 -64.46 67.80 -30.97
N THR A 697 -64.13 68.68 -30.04
CA THR A 697 -63.03 69.64 -30.17
C THR A 697 -62.23 69.71 -28.88
N ASN A 698 -60.90 69.64 -28.99
CA ASN A 698 -60.00 69.84 -27.87
C ASN A 698 -60.03 71.31 -27.41
N LEU A 699 -60.33 71.54 -26.14
CA LEU A 699 -60.45 72.88 -25.57
C LEU A 699 -59.12 73.34 -24.95
N VAL A 700 -58.60 72.56 -24.01
CA VAL A 700 -57.40 72.88 -23.22
C VAL A 700 -56.77 71.64 -22.59
N ASP A 701 -55.45 71.65 -22.49
CA ASP A 701 -54.71 70.73 -21.62
C ASP A 701 -54.52 71.36 -20.24
N LEU A 702 -55.12 70.75 -19.23
CA LEU A 702 -55.21 71.28 -17.87
C LEU A 702 -54.20 70.56 -16.98
N MET A 703 -53.07 71.24 -16.71
CA MET A 703 -52.04 70.75 -15.78
C MET A 703 -52.60 70.56 -14.36
N PRO A 704 -51.97 69.73 -13.50
CA PRO A 704 -52.37 69.56 -12.11
C PRO A 704 -52.47 70.89 -11.36
N LYS A 705 -53.47 71.02 -10.50
CA LYS A 705 -53.80 72.24 -9.71
C LYS A 705 -54.14 73.51 -10.51
N ASN A 706 -54.11 73.46 -11.84
CA ASN A 706 -54.41 74.61 -12.70
C ASN A 706 -55.91 74.71 -13.06
N SER A 707 -56.28 75.88 -13.57
CA SER A 707 -57.63 76.18 -14.05
C SER A 707 -57.60 76.90 -15.39
N SER A 708 -58.72 76.79 -16.12
CA SER A 708 -58.97 77.50 -17.37
C SER A 708 -60.39 78.09 -17.34
N GLU A 709 -60.60 79.17 -18.09
CA GLU A 709 -61.87 79.89 -18.16
C GLU A 709 -62.61 79.58 -19.46
N LEU A 710 -63.85 79.12 -19.35
CA LEU A 710 -64.80 79.01 -20.44
C LEU A 710 -65.68 80.27 -20.48
N SER A 711 -65.94 80.81 -21.66
CA SER A 711 -66.91 81.89 -21.84
C SER A 711 -67.57 81.80 -23.20
N PHE A 712 -68.75 82.38 -23.32
CA PHE A 712 -69.52 82.43 -24.54
C PHE A 712 -69.52 83.86 -25.08
N ALA A 713 -69.34 83.98 -26.38
CA ALA A 713 -69.46 85.23 -27.11
C ALA A 713 -70.22 84.96 -28.41
N GLY A 714 -70.72 85.97 -29.09
CA GLY A 714 -71.41 85.70 -30.35
C GLY A 714 -72.26 86.83 -30.86
N ASP A 715 -73.15 86.48 -31.79
CA ASP A 715 -74.07 87.39 -32.45
C ASP A 715 -75.50 86.88 -32.34
N TYR A 716 -76.43 87.78 -32.01
CA TYR A 716 -77.86 87.54 -31.94
C TYR A 716 -78.59 88.40 -32.97
N PHE A 717 -79.42 87.76 -33.80
CA PHE A 717 -79.94 88.37 -35.03
C PHE A 717 -81.34 88.99 -34.89
N ASN A 718 -81.86 89.17 -33.67
CA ASN A 718 -83.10 89.89 -33.40
C ASN A 718 -83.00 90.89 -32.23
N PRO A 719 -82.06 91.86 -32.28
CA PRO A 719 -81.76 92.76 -31.16
C PRO A 719 -82.87 93.79 -30.87
N LYS A 720 -83.77 94.04 -31.85
CA LYS A 720 -84.86 95.02 -31.77
C LYS A 720 -86.18 94.42 -31.23
N SER A 721 -86.24 93.11 -30.99
CA SER A 721 -87.43 92.45 -30.42
C SER A 721 -87.81 93.03 -29.05
N LYS A 722 -89.12 93.19 -28.81
CA LYS A 722 -89.68 93.48 -27.48
C LYS A 722 -89.84 92.23 -26.61
N ASN A 723 -89.84 91.06 -27.22
CA ASN A 723 -89.91 89.77 -26.52
C ASN A 723 -88.48 89.29 -26.20
N ALA A 724 -88.29 88.77 -24.98
CA ALA A 724 -87.08 88.06 -24.60
C ALA A 724 -87.24 86.58 -25.00
N PHE A 725 -86.35 86.09 -25.85
CA PHE A 725 -86.34 84.69 -26.28
C PHE A 725 -85.39 83.88 -25.41
N HIS A 726 -85.83 82.70 -24.97
CA HIS A 726 -85.01 81.80 -24.18
C HIS A 726 -84.14 80.90 -25.07
N ALA A 727 -82.83 80.86 -24.81
CA ALA A 727 -81.91 79.94 -25.46
C ALA A 727 -81.45 78.89 -24.44
N GLU A 728 -81.62 77.61 -24.77
CA GLU A 728 -81.23 76.51 -23.88
C GLU A 728 -80.47 75.41 -24.63
N SER A 729 -79.38 74.95 -24.04
CA SER A 729 -78.48 73.96 -24.62
C SER A 729 -77.70 73.21 -23.54
N SER A 730 -77.16 72.04 -23.91
CA SER A 730 -76.32 71.19 -23.07
C SER A 730 -74.99 70.92 -23.75
N MET A 731 -73.89 71.09 -23.01
CA MET A 731 -72.54 70.79 -23.48
C MET A 731 -71.96 69.62 -22.69
N VAL A 732 -71.44 68.61 -23.40
CA VAL A 732 -70.74 67.48 -22.79
C VAL A 732 -69.24 67.76 -22.80
N LEU A 733 -68.63 67.89 -21.62
CA LEU A 733 -67.17 67.99 -21.47
C LEU A 733 -66.59 66.61 -21.14
N LYS A 734 -65.56 66.20 -21.88
CA LYS A 734 -64.78 64.99 -21.62
C LYS A 734 -63.43 65.36 -21.03
N PHE A 735 -63.09 64.75 -19.90
CA PHE A 735 -61.78 64.84 -19.24
C PHE A 735 -61.05 63.52 -19.41
N ALA A 736 -59.98 63.51 -20.20
CA ALA A 736 -59.14 62.34 -20.39
C ALA A 736 -57.80 62.55 -19.69
N ILE A 737 -57.24 61.52 -19.07
CA ILE A 737 -55.84 61.55 -18.61
C ILE A 737 -54.98 61.69 -19.87
N LYS A 738 -54.11 62.70 -19.88
CA LYS A 738 -53.13 62.88 -20.94
C LYS A 738 -51.88 62.09 -20.53
N GLU A 739 -51.65 60.97 -21.22
CA GLU A 739 -50.46 60.11 -21.04
C GLU A 739 -49.14 60.86 -21.25
#